data_AF-A0A8B2YXT3-F1
#
_entry.id   AF-A0A8B2YXT3-F1
#
_cell.length_a   1.000
_cell.length_b   1.000
_cell.length_c   1.000
_cell.angle_alpha   90.00
_cell.angle_beta   90.00
_cell.angle_gamma   90.00
#
_symmetry.space_group_name_H-M   'P 1'
#
loop_
_entity.id
_entity.type
_entity.pdbx_description
1 polymer ?
#
loop_
_entity_poly.entity_id
_entity_poly.type
_entity_poly.pdbx_seq_one_letter_code
_entity_poly.pdbx_strand_id
1 'polypeptide(L)'
;MVVIKDRIKIADLGNDFFKDIDRNGSEFDEFYGTMFNANIDVIEKYLFPRFQKICLVIGMGDGNAKSGVADYIEGMTNERFEILEKCSDEMIRRLQDGSLTIRFTHKRLVHTKLYVLSSKDSNKYRAYSGSMNLSEKALHDNFEMLLCDYGLKEDKLYQEIYQAIFDQIYNGSVDYADRKIINGFLGKTTVEEKKIYLLDETVSTLTDADNSIGISAKEILSEKRELNGEIRDFDAIQKEKSDSIEVLNLIYDSKGLPKEKVSVMDDEPLRKKLMNVVYHDEDPNERFVFENVKASDYYPKPLFLYDDDEKAVFETPMYGSSIQHKIVPPCEISKQDVKDICDIVFFYRDNKQDDESQAVFSFLMYVLESANIWKIRKVISEHGGIVENVPVVAALIGQGETGKTTLLKIVSCLTIGSKEHIVNAQDDIFKLKAGVKEKLANNQKLTEAEKKNPFSETPLVMNKNTWEFIQRYMLTKSSITPICIDDPNIGLIQSKSAENPLKYLSNTYKGAPHPVVLIAMNDRNHNFSIPHQIGRRAYAFGQENQFRHISKSEANQLTHFENDLSNQVFLYLTYWIDAWLDNVSDEDYENLSKDFLYPVKQAFKGLLSEHDLYDGMKSYFEADNYDIKNDNGRRNWLALLSDKNVLEKISFNKGDEMAFIPKDCFPGRDGVSRYFDYLPAKLEICPTQVDAGLSIVIDNMDSWLGNSVLREKYRADTGLAHDEHEIKIAKIQAIEQGKAMAETQFKLQQEVKKQEEEKRMRKKLGYKLKNLFRHDD
;
A
#
# COMPACT_ATOMS: atom_id res chain seq x y z
N MET A 1 8.90 -34.34 -1.85
CA MET A 1 8.81 -35.81 -2.09
C MET A 1 9.84 -36.57 -1.26
N VAL A 2 9.40 -37.24 -0.20
CA VAL A 2 10.25 -38.16 0.58
C VAL A 2 10.30 -39.51 -0.13
N VAL A 3 11.41 -40.24 -0.09
CA VAL A 3 11.51 -41.63 -0.56
C VAL A 3 12.08 -42.48 0.56
N ILE A 4 11.34 -43.52 0.97
CA ILE A 4 11.74 -44.42 2.05
C ILE A 4 12.20 -45.74 1.45
N LYS A 5 13.41 -46.17 1.80
CA LYS A 5 13.96 -47.46 1.36
C LYS A 5 14.14 -48.40 2.54
N ASP A 6 13.60 -49.60 2.43
CA ASP A 6 13.93 -50.72 3.33
C ASP A 6 15.38 -51.10 3.10
N ARG A 7 16.24 -50.98 4.12
CA ARG A 7 17.66 -51.34 3.97
C ARG A 7 17.89 -52.85 3.93
N ILE A 8 17.05 -53.63 4.60
CA ILE A 8 17.17 -55.08 4.69
C ILE A 8 16.79 -55.73 3.35
N LYS A 9 15.77 -55.20 2.68
CA LYS A 9 15.24 -55.74 1.41
C LYS A 9 15.61 -54.92 0.17
N ILE A 10 16.17 -53.73 0.35
CA ILE A 10 16.49 -52.76 -0.72
C ILE A 10 15.27 -52.53 -1.61
N ALA A 11 14.14 -52.17 -0.99
CA ALA A 11 12.86 -51.94 -1.65
C ALA A 11 12.27 -50.58 -1.27
N ASP A 12 11.58 -49.92 -2.21
CA ASP A 12 10.89 -48.66 -1.93
C ASP A 12 9.63 -48.95 -1.07
N LEU A 13 9.59 -48.39 0.13
CA LEU A 13 8.48 -48.52 1.09
C LEU A 13 7.37 -47.48 0.86
N GLY A 14 7.69 -46.40 0.15
CA GLY A 14 6.73 -45.36 -0.21
C GLY A 14 7.35 -43.96 -0.14
N ASN A 15 6.49 -42.97 -0.42
CA ASN A 15 6.92 -41.58 -0.58
C ASN A 15 6.43 -40.63 0.53
N ASP A 16 5.96 -41.18 1.65
CA ASP A 16 5.36 -40.44 2.76
C ASP A 16 5.77 -41.08 4.09
N PHE A 17 6.51 -40.31 4.89
CA PHE A 17 7.06 -40.72 6.17
C PHE A 17 5.99 -41.08 7.21
N PHE A 18 5.01 -40.20 7.42
CA PHE A 18 4.00 -40.43 8.44
C PHE A 18 3.02 -41.53 8.02
N LYS A 19 2.77 -41.69 6.72
CA LYS A 19 1.96 -42.81 6.21
C LYS A 19 2.63 -44.17 6.42
N ASP A 20 3.96 -44.24 6.35
CA ASP A 20 4.69 -45.46 6.70
C ASP A 20 4.60 -45.75 8.20
N ILE A 21 4.76 -44.72 9.05
CA ILE A 21 4.56 -44.84 10.51
C ILE A 21 3.13 -45.30 10.83
N ASP A 22 2.11 -44.74 10.19
CA ASP A 22 0.71 -45.11 10.43
C ASP A 22 0.43 -46.58 10.06
N ARG A 23 1.13 -47.11 9.06
CA ARG A 23 0.96 -48.49 8.59
C ARG A 23 1.80 -49.51 9.36
N ASN A 24 3.04 -49.15 9.66
CA ASN A 24 4.08 -50.08 10.11
C ASN A 24 4.64 -49.73 11.49
N GLY A 25 4.19 -48.64 12.10
CA GLY A 25 4.68 -48.11 13.37
C GLY A 25 3.62 -47.96 14.46
N SER A 26 2.39 -48.43 14.23
CA SER A 26 1.28 -48.30 15.18
C SER A 26 1.48 -49.05 16.52
N GLU A 27 2.47 -49.95 16.60
CA GLU A 27 2.86 -50.64 17.84
C GLU A 27 3.86 -49.85 18.70
N PHE A 28 4.34 -48.69 18.23
CA PHE A 28 5.30 -47.84 18.94
C PHE A 28 4.61 -46.60 19.52
N ASP A 29 4.85 -46.32 20.80
CA ASP A 29 4.31 -45.17 21.53
C ASP A 29 5.39 -44.15 21.94
N GLU A 30 6.67 -44.45 21.69
CA GLU A 30 7.81 -43.58 21.96
C GLU A 30 8.54 -43.20 20.66
N PHE A 31 8.84 -41.90 20.52
CA PHE A 31 9.57 -41.33 19.39
C PHE A 31 10.83 -40.61 19.88
N TYR A 32 11.98 -41.01 19.36
CA TYR A 32 13.29 -40.42 19.65
C TYR A 32 13.89 -39.87 18.36
N GLY A 33 14.12 -38.57 18.29
CA GLY A 33 14.59 -37.89 17.07
C GLY A 33 15.83 -37.05 17.31
N THR A 34 16.81 -37.14 16.41
CA THR A 34 17.85 -36.11 16.25
C THR A 34 17.70 -35.47 14.88
N MET A 35 17.82 -34.15 14.79
CA MET A 35 17.71 -33.44 13.52
C MET A 35 18.42 -32.10 13.57
N PHE A 36 18.59 -31.50 12.40
CA PHE A 36 19.26 -30.21 12.28
C PHE A 36 18.34 -29.02 12.55
N ASN A 37 17.08 -29.13 12.16
CA ASN A 37 16.06 -28.13 12.44
C ASN A 37 14.69 -28.83 12.53
N ALA A 38 13.77 -28.31 13.33
CA ALA A 38 12.39 -28.77 13.41
C ALA A 38 11.42 -27.61 13.56
N ASN A 39 10.29 -27.67 12.87
CA ASN A 39 9.19 -26.74 13.07
C ASN A 39 8.31 -27.24 14.22
N ILE A 40 7.99 -26.38 15.17
CA ILE A 40 7.16 -26.75 16.33
C ILE A 40 5.78 -27.22 15.92
N ASP A 41 5.16 -26.55 14.95
CA ASP A 41 3.85 -26.93 14.42
C ASP A 41 3.83 -28.37 13.87
N VAL A 42 4.97 -28.85 13.34
CA VAL A 42 5.09 -30.23 12.82
C VAL A 42 5.08 -31.24 13.98
N ILE A 43 5.66 -30.90 15.13
CA ILE A 43 5.65 -31.75 16.33
C ILE A 43 4.21 -31.92 16.81
N GLU A 44 3.47 -30.81 16.97
CA GLU A 44 2.09 -30.86 17.45
C GLU A 44 1.17 -31.58 16.46
N LYS A 45 1.25 -31.22 15.17
CA LYS A 45 0.37 -31.74 14.13
C LYS A 45 0.59 -33.22 13.85
N TYR A 46 1.83 -33.68 13.82
CA TYR A 46 2.15 -35.02 13.34
C TYR A 46 2.64 -35.98 14.43
N LEU A 47 3.38 -35.52 15.44
CA LEU A 47 3.90 -36.43 16.48
C LEU A 47 2.93 -36.61 17.65
N PHE A 48 2.24 -35.55 18.10
CA PHE A 48 1.33 -35.68 19.25
C PHE A 48 0.22 -36.71 19.07
N PRO A 49 -0.42 -36.83 17.89
CA PRO A 49 -1.47 -37.83 17.68
C PRO A 49 -0.95 -39.28 17.69
N ARG A 50 0.37 -39.49 17.54
CA ARG A 50 0.97 -40.80 17.31
C ARG A 50 1.73 -41.35 18.51
N PHE A 51 2.34 -40.48 19.33
CA PHE A 51 3.29 -40.90 20.35
C PHE A 51 2.98 -40.32 21.73
N GLN A 52 2.97 -41.20 22.74
CA GLN A 52 2.84 -40.84 24.15
C GLN A 52 4.12 -40.23 24.72
N LYS A 53 5.29 -40.63 24.22
CA LYS A 53 6.58 -40.06 24.62
C LYS A 53 7.36 -39.57 23.41
N ILE A 54 7.83 -38.33 23.45
CA ILE A 54 8.58 -37.70 22.36
C ILE A 54 9.85 -37.09 22.95
N CYS A 55 11.01 -37.45 22.41
CA CYS A 55 12.29 -36.91 22.79
C CYS A 55 13.04 -36.44 21.55
N LEU A 56 13.29 -35.14 21.45
CA LEU A 56 13.90 -34.50 20.30
C LEU A 56 15.18 -33.79 20.70
N VAL A 57 16.25 -34.04 19.94
CA VAL A 57 17.48 -33.25 20.00
C VAL A 57 17.60 -32.48 18.69
N ILE A 58 17.52 -31.16 18.77
CA ILE A 58 17.52 -30.24 17.63
C ILE A 58 18.87 -29.52 17.59
N GLY A 59 19.52 -29.51 16.43
CA GLY A 59 20.69 -28.68 16.17
C GLY A 59 20.33 -27.20 16.04
N MET A 60 21.25 -26.30 16.35
CA MET A 60 21.10 -24.88 15.99
C MET A 60 21.57 -24.70 14.52
N GLY A 61 20.87 -23.86 13.75
CA GLY A 61 20.89 -23.81 12.27
C GLY A 61 22.23 -23.45 11.59
N ASP A 62 22.24 -23.40 10.24
CA ASP A 62 23.44 -23.38 9.37
C ASP A 62 24.08 -21.98 9.24
N GLY A 63 23.76 -21.07 10.18
CA GLY A 63 24.42 -19.77 10.31
C GLY A 63 25.86 -19.95 10.78
N ASN A 64 26.73 -20.39 9.87
CA ASN A 64 28.15 -20.68 10.05
C ASN A 64 28.45 -21.85 11.00
N ALA A 65 29.13 -22.85 10.48
CA ALA A 65 29.78 -23.93 11.23
C ALA A 65 30.97 -23.41 12.09
N LYS A 66 30.69 -22.48 13.00
CA LYS A 66 31.46 -22.08 14.17
C LYS A 66 30.45 -21.74 15.26
N SER A 67 30.03 -22.76 16.00
CA SER A 67 29.20 -22.66 17.20
C SER A 67 29.83 -21.67 18.19
N GLY A 68 29.33 -20.44 18.21
CA GLY A 68 29.74 -19.42 19.16
C GLY A 68 28.95 -19.52 20.46
N VAL A 69 29.57 -19.21 21.59
CA VAL A 69 28.90 -19.09 22.88
C VAL A 69 27.87 -17.95 22.84
N ALA A 70 28.10 -16.93 22.03
CA ALA A 70 27.14 -15.83 21.81
C ALA A 70 25.82 -16.33 21.21
N ASP A 71 25.88 -17.10 20.13
CA ASP A 71 24.71 -17.64 19.43
C ASP A 71 23.93 -18.61 20.34
N TYR A 72 24.65 -19.36 21.18
CA TYR A 72 24.02 -20.19 22.20
C TYR A 72 23.23 -19.36 23.23
N ILE A 73 23.75 -18.21 23.67
CA ILE A 73 23.04 -17.33 24.61
C ILE A 73 21.77 -16.78 23.96
N GLU A 74 21.87 -16.30 22.72
CA GLU A 74 20.74 -15.75 21.95
C GLU A 74 19.67 -16.81 21.68
N GLY A 75 20.04 -17.97 21.13
CA GLY A 75 19.08 -19.07 20.87
C GLY A 75 18.40 -19.58 22.15
N MET A 76 19.14 -19.68 23.25
CA MET A 76 18.57 -20.18 24.52
C MET A 76 17.68 -19.17 25.25
N THR A 77 17.72 -17.89 24.88
CA THR A 77 16.91 -16.83 25.52
C THR A 77 15.83 -16.31 24.59
N ASN A 78 16.19 -15.83 23.40
CA ASN A 78 15.28 -15.18 22.46
C ASN A 78 14.37 -16.20 21.75
N GLU A 79 14.93 -17.19 21.06
CA GLU A 79 14.10 -18.24 20.42
C GLU A 79 13.26 -18.98 21.46
N ARG A 80 13.84 -19.22 22.65
CA ARG A 80 13.13 -19.82 23.76
C ARG A 80 11.90 -19.02 24.20
N PHE A 81 12.05 -17.70 24.28
CA PHE A 81 10.97 -16.78 24.61
C PHE A 81 9.85 -16.84 23.57
N GLU A 82 10.19 -16.71 22.29
CA GLU A 82 9.21 -16.69 21.18
C GLU A 82 8.35 -17.95 21.14
N ILE A 83 8.99 -19.10 21.31
CA ILE A 83 8.33 -20.40 21.30
C ILE A 83 7.44 -20.56 22.54
N LEU A 84 7.95 -20.27 23.75
CA LEU A 84 7.17 -20.43 24.98
C LEU A 84 5.98 -19.47 25.04
N GLU A 85 6.05 -18.32 24.38
CA GLU A 85 4.92 -17.41 24.21
C GLU A 85 3.82 -17.99 23.32
N LYS A 86 4.19 -18.75 22.28
CA LYS A 86 3.30 -19.28 21.25
C LYS A 86 2.86 -20.74 21.50
N CYS A 87 3.42 -21.41 22.50
CA CYS A 87 3.11 -22.82 22.81
C CYS A 87 1.63 -23.05 23.13
N SER A 88 1.07 -24.15 22.62
CA SER A 88 -0.28 -24.60 22.98
C SER A 88 -0.34 -25.15 24.42
N ASP A 89 -1.53 -25.18 25.01
CA ASP A 89 -1.77 -25.78 26.33
C ASP A 89 -1.37 -27.27 26.38
N GLU A 90 -1.53 -27.99 25.27
CA GLU A 90 -1.10 -29.39 25.16
C GLU A 90 0.42 -29.50 25.22
N MET A 91 1.15 -28.68 24.43
CA MET A 91 2.61 -28.70 24.45
C MET A 91 3.18 -28.29 25.81
N ILE A 92 2.60 -27.28 26.46
CA ILE A 92 2.96 -26.88 27.83
C ILE A 92 2.79 -28.06 28.79
N ARG A 93 1.63 -28.72 28.77
CA ARG A 93 1.37 -29.89 29.63
C ARG A 93 2.39 -31.01 29.38
N ARG A 94 2.67 -31.32 28.11
CA ARG A 94 3.60 -32.39 27.74
C ARG A 94 5.05 -32.09 28.10
N LEU A 95 5.48 -30.84 28.02
CA LEU A 95 6.80 -30.43 28.52
C LEU A 95 6.86 -30.50 30.05
N GLN A 96 5.80 -30.11 30.76
CA GLN A 96 5.74 -30.13 32.22
C GLN A 96 5.74 -31.55 32.82
N ASP A 97 5.05 -32.49 32.18
CA ASP A 97 4.98 -33.89 32.62
C ASP A 97 6.11 -34.77 32.07
N GLY A 98 6.94 -34.23 31.17
CA GLY A 98 8.09 -34.90 30.57
C GLY A 98 7.74 -35.89 29.45
N SER A 99 6.49 -35.93 29.00
CA SER A 99 6.07 -36.70 27.83
C SER A 99 6.57 -36.09 26.51
N LEU A 100 6.94 -34.80 26.51
CA LEU A 100 7.74 -34.15 25.48
C LEU A 100 9.04 -33.64 26.10
N THR A 101 10.17 -33.98 25.49
CA THR A 101 11.50 -33.45 25.86
C THR A 101 12.16 -32.89 24.61
N ILE A 102 12.53 -31.61 24.64
CA ILE A 102 13.27 -30.94 23.56
C ILE A 102 14.62 -30.51 24.12
N ARG A 103 15.70 -30.81 23.40
CA ARG A 103 17.07 -30.48 23.80
C ARG A 103 17.85 -29.86 22.65
N PHE A 104 18.80 -28.99 22.99
CA PHE A 104 19.68 -28.30 22.02
C PHE A 104 21.14 -28.66 22.25
N THR A 105 21.91 -28.84 21.18
CA THR A 105 23.34 -29.12 21.25
C THR A 105 24.18 -27.84 21.14
N HIS A 106 25.18 -27.69 22.02
CA HIS A 106 26.12 -26.56 22.00
C HIS A 106 27.36 -26.81 21.12
N LYS A 107 27.94 -28.02 21.11
CA LYS A 107 29.27 -28.29 20.50
C LYS A 107 29.26 -29.08 19.20
N ARG A 108 28.15 -29.72 18.84
CA ARG A 108 28.09 -30.64 17.71
C ARG A 108 27.03 -30.17 16.74
N LEU A 109 27.45 -29.88 15.51
CA LEU A 109 26.53 -29.81 14.38
C LEU A 109 25.80 -31.15 14.28
N VAL A 110 24.54 -31.20 14.71
CA VAL A 110 23.69 -32.37 14.54
C VAL A 110 23.15 -32.34 13.12
N HIS A 111 24.01 -32.69 12.16
CA HIS A 111 23.57 -32.97 10.79
C HIS A 111 22.98 -34.37 10.64
N THR A 112 23.07 -35.21 11.67
CA THR A 112 22.43 -36.53 11.73
C THR A 112 20.92 -36.38 11.87
N LYS A 113 20.16 -36.83 10.85
CA LYS A 113 18.71 -37.05 10.98
C LYS A 113 18.46 -38.53 11.23
N LEU A 114 18.05 -38.81 12.46
CA LEU A 114 17.81 -40.15 12.97
C LEU A 114 16.50 -40.13 13.76
N TYR A 115 15.59 -41.03 13.42
CA TYR A 115 14.30 -41.20 14.10
C TYR A 115 14.17 -42.65 14.54
N VAL A 116 14.07 -42.89 15.83
CA VAL A 116 13.95 -44.23 16.43
C VAL A 116 12.59 -44.32 17.12
N LEU A 117 11.79 -45.28 16.66
CA LEU A 117 10.48 -45.61 17.19
C LEU A 117 10.62 -46.85 18.08
N SER A 118 10.04 -46.76 19.26
CA SER A 118 10.20 -47.70 20.37
C SER A 118 8.87 -47.82 21.13
N SER A 119 8.70 -48.91 21.87
CA SER A 119 7.73 -48.96 22.96
C SER A 119 8.33 -49.66 24.16
N LYS A 120 7.89 -49.30 25.37
CA LYS A 120 8.28 -50.02 26.60
C LYS A 120 7.77 -51.47 26.60
N ASP A 121 6.62 -51.69 25.99
CA ASP A 121 5.93 -52.98 25.97
C ASP A 121 6.30 -53.85 24.76
N SER A 122 7.10 -53.31 23.83
CA SER A 122 7.59 -54.02 22.65
C SER A 122 9.10 -54.07 22.63
N ASN A 123 9.61 -55.27 22.34
CA ASN A 123 11.04 -55.48 22.11
C ASN A 123 11.47 -55.14 20.67
N LYS A 124 10.55 -54.65 19.83
CA LYS A 124 10.89 -54.23 18.48
C LYS A 124 11.37 -52.79 18.44
N TYR A 125 12.10 -52.44 17.38
CA TYR A 125 12.38 -51.06 17.01
C TYR A 125 12.09 -50.84 15.53
N ARG A 126 11.87 -49.58 15.18
CA ARG A 126 11.91 -49.09 13.80
C ARG A 126 12.72 -47.81 13.77
N ALA A 127 13.77 -47.77 12.96
CA ALA A 127 14.66 -46.64 12.85
C ALA A 127 14.66 -46.10 11.41
N TYR A 128 14.70 -44.78 11.28
CA TYR A 128 14.83 -44.09 10.01
C TYR A 128 16.05 -43.18 10.08
N SER A 129 16.90 -43.22 9.06
CA SER A 129 18.05 -42.33 8.96
C SER A 129 18.23 -41.83 7.53
N GLY A 130 18.53 -40.54 7.37
CA GLY A 130 18.73 -39.95 6.05
C GLY A 130 18.81 -38.43 6.06
N SER A 131 18.27 -37.80 5.02
CA SER A 131 18.41 -36.35 4.79
C SER A 131 17.27 -35.51 5.38
N MET A 132 16.12 -36.12 5.67
CA MET A 132 14.89 -35.42 6.03
C MET A 132 14.95 -34.82 7.44
N ASN A 133 14.67 -33.52 7.56
CA ASN A 133 14.35 -32.85 8.83
C ASN A 133 12.85 -32.92 9.15
N LEU A 134 12.42 -32.60 10.37
CA LEU A 134 11.00 -32.46 10.72
C LEU A 134 10.49 -31.05 10.40
N SER A 135 10.32 -30.73 9.12
CA SER A 135 9.75 -29.45 8.65
C SER A 135 8.76 -29.68 7.50
N GLU A 136 7.79 -28.77 7.34
CA GLU A 136 6.79 -28.87 6.25
C GLU A 136 7.47 -28.89 4.87
N LYS A 137 8.53 -28.09 4.68
CA LYS A 137 9.35 -28.10 3.45
C LYS A 137 10.01 -29.46 3.20
N ALA A 138 10.60 -30.09 4.22
CA ALA A 138 11.23 -31.41 4.06
C ALA A 138 10.19 -32.50 3.77
N LEU A 139 9.01 -32.41 4.38
CA LEU A 139 7.94 -33.40 4.21
C LEU A 139 7.26 -33.31 2.84
N HIS A 140 7.11 -32.10 2.29
CA HIS A 140 6.28 -31.89 1.10
C HIS A 140 7.08 -31.39 -0.12
N ASP A 141 7.97 -30.42 0.06
CA ASP A 141 8.56 -29.66 -1.05
C ASP A 141 9.93 -30.19 -1.50
N ASN A 142 10.75 -30.69 -0.56
CA ASN A 142 12.09 -31.19 -0.86
C ASN A 142 12.11 -32.63 -1.35
N PHE A 143 13.15 -32.99 -2.09
CA PHE A 143 13.47 -34.39 -2.38
C PHE A 143 14.32 -34.97 -1.25
N GLU A 144 13.71 -35.80 -0.41
CA GLU A 144 14.35 -36.38 0.77
C GLU A 144 14.47 -37.90 0.63
N MET A 145 15.53 -38.49 1.19
CA MET A 145 15.69 -39.95 1.24
C MET A 145 15.89 -40.41 2.67
N LEU A 146 15.14 -41.45 3.05
CA LEU A 146 15.26 -42.14 4.34
C LEU A 146 15.54 -43.62 4.12
N LEU A 147 16.52 -44.14 4.85
CA LEU A 147 16.73 -45.57 5.04
C LEU A 147 15.94 -46.01 6.27
N CYS A 148 15.08 -47.00 6.11
CA CYS A 148 14.34 -47.62 7.19
C CYS A 148 14.96 -48.98 7.56
N ASP A 149 15.25 -49.14 8.85
CA ASP A 149 15.64 -50.38 9.50
C ASP A 149 14.62 -50.76 10.58
N TYR A 150 14.43 -52.06 10.81
CA TYR A 150 13.53 -52.57 11.85
C TYR A 150 13.99 -53.94 12.31
N GLY A 151 13.77 -54.25 13.59
CA GLY A 151 14.28 -55.47 14.22
C GLY A 151 13.96 -55.54 15.71
N LEU A 152 14.79 -56.24 16.47
CA LEU A 152 14.69 -56.37 17.93
C LEU A 152 15.70 -55.44 18.63
N LYS A 153 15.39 -54.98 19.85
CA LYS A 153 16.27 -54.08 20.61
C LYS A 153 17.56 -54.75 21.09
N GLU A 154 17.65 -56.08 21.08
CA GLU A 154 18.90 -56.81 21.32
C GLU A 154 19.80 -56.88 20.08
N ASP A 155 19.31 -56.48 18.91
CA ASP A 155 20.13 -56.46 17.72
C ASP A 155 21.29 -55.48 17.91
N LYS A 156 22.50 -55.93 17.55
CA LYS A 156 23.70 -55.08 17.60
C LYS A 156 23.54 -53.78 16.82
N LEU A 157 22.80 -53.82 15.72
CA LEU A 157 22.50 -52.64 14.92
C LEU A 157 21.71 -51.58 15.72
N TYR A 158 20.78 -52.00 16.58
CA TYR A 158 20.07 -51.08 17.45
C TYR A 158 21.00 -50.55 18.56
N GLN A 159 21.68 -51.44 19.29
CA GLN A 159 22.46 -51.06 20.48
C GLN A 159 23.74 -50.28 20.14
N GLU A 160 24.53 -50.76 19.17
CA GLU A 160 25.85 -50.21 18.85
C GLU A 160 25.79 -49.03 17.86
N ILE A 161 24.67 -48.86 17.13
CA ILE A 161 24.52 -47.79 16.13
C ILE A 161 23.39 -46.85 16.50
N TYR A 162 22.13 -47.27 16.42
CA TYR A 162 21.01 -46.31 16.55
C TYR A 162 20.89 -45.71 17.95
N GLN A 163 20.90 -46.56 18.98
CA GLN A 163 20.84 -46.12 20.36
C GLN A 163 22.12 -45.36 20.75
N ALA A 164 23.30 -45.91 20.41
CA ALA A 164 24.57 -45.26 20.71
C ALA A 164 24.70 -43.86 20.08
N ILE A 165 24.30 -43.68 18.81
CA ILE A 165 24.33 -42.36 18.14
C ILE A 165 23.37 -41.39 18.82
N PHE A 166 22.15 -41.82 19.12
CA PHE A 166 21.16 -40.99 19.81
C PHE A 166 21.68 -40.56 21.20
N ASP A 167 22.10 -41.51 22.03
CA ASP A 167 22.59 -41.25 23.39
C ASP A 167 23.82 -40.34 23.39
N GLN A 168 24.71 -40.50 22.41
CA GLN A 168 25.89 -39.66 22.28
C GLN A 168 25.54 -38.20 21.94
N ILE A 169 24.51 -37.98 21.12
CA ILE A 169 24.00 -36.65 20.77
C ILE A 169 23.22 -36.06 21.97
N TYR A 170 22.36 -36.86 22.59
CA TYR A 170 21.57 -36.50 23.76
C TYR A 170 22.43 -36.04 24.94
N ASN A 171 23.48 -36.80 25.28
CA ASN A 171 24.38 -36.46 26.39
C ASN A 171 25.19 -35.18 26.16
N GLY A 172 25.31 -34.71 24.90
CA GLY A 172 25.95 -33.45 24.54
C GLY A 172 24.97 -32.27 24.38
N SER A 173 23.73 -32.42 24.84
CA SER A 173 22.65 -31.43 24.69
C SER A 173 22.09 -30.98 26.04
N VAL A 174 21.42 -29.83 26.04
CA VAL A 174 20.77 -29.22 27.21
C VAL A 174 19.26 -29.12 27.02
N ASP A 175 18.51 -29.19 28.11
CA ASP A 175 17.05 -29.05 28.05
C ASP A 175 16.63 -27.65 27.59
N TYR A 176 15.72 -27.65 26.63
CA TYR A 176 15.12 -26.44 26.09
C TYR A 176 14.16 -25.77 27.08
N ALA A 177 13.32 -26.54 27.77
CA ALA A 177 12.44 -26.03 28.79
C ALA A 177 12.02 -27.20 29.69
N ASP A 178 12.42 -27.16 30.95
CA ASP A 178 11.95 -28.11 31.95
C ASP A 178 10.75 -27.55 32.73
N ARG A 179 10.16 -28.37 33.59
CA ARG A 179 9.03 -27.96 34.43
C ARG A 179 9.32 -26.73 35.29
N LYS A 180 10.57 -26.54 35.73
CA LYS A 180 10.96 -25.38 36.56
C LYS A 180 10.94 -24.11 35.71
N ILE A 181 11.55 -24.15 34.52
CA ILE A 181 11.61 -23.03 33.57
C ILE A 181 10.20 -22.64 33.12
N ILE A 182 9.36 -23.62 32.76
CA ILE A 182 7.99 -23.35 32.29
C ILE A 182 7.15 -22.71 33.38
N ASN A 183 7.17 -23.28 34.60
CA ASN A 183 6.41 -22.72 35.71
C ASN A 183 6.91 -21.33 36.11
N GLY A 184 8.22 -21.12 36.06
CA GLY A 184 8.82 -19.81 36.34
C GLY A 184 8.44 -18.77 35.31
N PHE A 185 8.44 -19.13 34.02
CA PHE A 185 8.04 -18.27 32.90
C PHE A 185 6.54 -17.92 32.95
N LEU A 186 5.67 -18.93 33.10
CA LEU A 186 4.23 -18.74 33.20
C LEU A 186 3.80 -18.03 34.50
N GLY A 187 4.63 -18.10 35.54
CA GLY A 187 4.44 -17.36 36.79
C GLY A 187 4.74 -15.86 36.69
N LYS A 188 5.26 -15.37 35.56
CA LYS A 188 5.51 -13.94 35.30
C LYS A 188 4.35 -13.31 34.55
N THR A 189 4.06 -12.05 34.88
CA THR A 189 2.87 -11.35 34.39
C THR A 189 3.17 -10.47 33.19
N THR A 190 4.32 -9.79 33.17
CA THR A 190 4.70 -8.91 32.07
C THR A 190 5.69 -9.59 31.12
N VAL A 191 5.75 -9.11 29.87
CA VAL A 191 6.73 -9.55 28.87
C VAL A 191 8.16 -9.33 29.36
N GLU A 192 8.43 -8.19 29.99
CA GLU A 192 9.74 -7.86 30.53
C GLU A 192 10.14 -8.80 31.67
N GLU A 193 9.23 -9.12 32.61
CA GLU A 193 9.48 -10.08 33.68
C GLU A 193 9.82 -11.49 33.13
N LYS A 194 9.15 -11.88 32.03
CA LYS A 194 9.40 -13.16 31.33
C LYS A 194 10.76 -13.18 30.65
N LYS A 195 11.12 -12.11 29.93
CA LYS A 195 12.43 -11.93 29.28
C LYS A 195 13.57 -11.96 30.31
N ILE A 196 13.42 -11.22 31.41
CA ILE A 196 14.38 -11.21 32.53
C ILE A 196 14.54 -12.62 33.11
N TYR A 197 13.44 -13.32 33.33
CA TYR A 197 13.48 -14.67 33.91
C TYR A 197 14.28 -15.66 33.06
N LEU A 198 14.06 -15.68 31.73
CA LEU A 198 14.80 -16.57 30.83
C LEU A 198 16.28 -16.18 30.70
N LEU A 199 16.57 -14.87 30.71
CA LEU A 199 17.94 -14.37 30.71
C LEU A 199 18.67 -14.77 32.00
N ASP A 200 18.04 -14.62 33.17
CA ASP A 200 18.56 -15.04 34.48
C ASP A 200 18.89 -16.53 34.51
N GLU A 201 18.01 -17.40 34.02
CA GLU A 201 18.24 -18.86 34.00
C GLU A 201 19.41 -19.21 33.05
N THR A 202 19.50 -18.54 31.90
CA THR A 202 20.60 -18.77 30.94
C THR A 202 21.95 -18.33 31.50
N VAL A 203 22.03 -17.11 32.08
CA VAL A 203 23.24 -16.60 32.73
C VAL A 203 23.63 -17.47 33.93
N SER A 204 22.66 -17.95 34.71
CA SER A 204 22.93 -18.86 35.83
C SER A 204 23.62 -20.13 35.34
N THR A 205 23.07 -20.76 34.30
CA THR A 205 23.64 -21.99 33.73
C THR A 205 25.08 -21.80 33.22
N LEU A 206 25.40 -20.62 32.68
CA LEU A 206 26.73 -20.30 32.14
C LEU A 206 27.76 -19.90 33.20
N THR A 207 27.31 -19.36 34.33
CA THR A 207 28.17 -18.87 35.43
C THR A 207 28.38 -19.90 36.53
N ASP A 208 27.64 -21.01 36.51
CA ASP A 208 27.81 -22.11 37.45
C ASP A 208 29.20 -22.78 37.30
N ALA A 209 29.84 -23.05 38.44
CA ALA A 209 31.23 -23.54 38.52
C ALA A 209 31.44 -24.91 37.84
N ASP A 210 30.39 -25.72 37.73
CA ASP A 210 30.35 -27.02 37.04
C ASP A 210 29.58 -26.92 35.70
N ASN A 211 29.79 -25.84 34.93
CA ASN A 211 29.09 -25.55 33.67
C ASN A 211 28.87 -26.82 32.82
N SER A 212 27.62 -27.30 32.79
CA SER A 212 27.19 -28.54 32.15
C SER A 212 27.32 -28.52 30.63
N ILE A 213 27.50 -27.34 30.04
CA ILE A 213 27.64 -27.10 28.60
C ILE A 213 29.10 -27.29 28.14
N GLY A 214 30.05 -27.28 29.08
CA GLY A 214 31.46 -27.59 28.85
C GLY A 214 32.27 -26.48 28.16
N ILE A 215 31.87 -25.21 28.26
CA ILE A 215 32.53 -24.06 27.62
C ILE A 215 33.88 -23.77 28.30
N SER A 216 34.98 -23.73 27.52
CA SER A 216 36.31 -23.44 28.08
C SER A 216 36.75 -21.99 27.88
N ALA A 217 37.56 -21.44 28.80
CA ALA A 217 38.09 -20.07 28.65
C ALA A 217 38.90 -19.87 27.35
N LYS A 218 39.55 -20.94 26.85
CA LYS A 218 40.28 -20.92 25.59
C LYS A 218 39.36 -20.72 24.39
N GLU A 219 38.17 -21.32 24.43
CA GLU A 219 37.12 -21.26 23.40
C GLU A 219 36.55 -19.84 23.30
N ILE A 220 36.19 -19.24 24.44
CA ILE A 220 35.75 -17.84 24.54
C ILE A 220 36.82 -16.88 24.00
N LEU A 221 38.08 -17.07 24.39
CA LEU A 221 39.17 -16.22 23.92
C LEU A 221 39.42 -16.36 22.42
N SER A 222 39.26 -17.55 21.84
CA SER A 222 39.34 -17.73 20.39
C SER A 222 38.18 -17.04 19.67
N GLU A 223 36.96 -17.17 20.18
CA GLU A 223 35.77 -16.56 19.59
C GLU A 223 35.83 -15.03 19.66
N LYS A 224 36.18 -14.46 20.82
CA LYS A 224 36.44 -13.02 20.97
C LYS A 224 37.53 -12.53 20.00
N ARG A 225 38.57 -13.31 19.75
CA ARG A 225 39.64 -12.94 18.80
C ARG A 225 39.19 -13.02 17.35
N GLU A 226 38.37 -14.00 17.03
CA GLU A 226 37.84 -14.20 15.69
C GLU A 226 36.85 -13.07 15.33
N LEU A 227 35.87 -12.83 16.20
CA LEU A 227 34.93 -11.72 16.06
C LEU A 227 35.68 -10.38 15.96
N ASN A 228 36.67 -10.13 16.83
CA ASN A 228 37.53 -8.93 16.73
C ASN A 228 38.42 -8.89 15.47
N GLY A 229 38.79 -10.04 14.91
CA GLY A 229 39.64 -10.15 13.73
C GLY A 229 38.89 -9.78 12.46
N GLU A 230 37.63 -10.20 12.36
CA GLU A 230 36.71 -9.86 11.27
C GLU A 230 36.19 -8.42 11.37
N ILE A 231 36.07 -7.85 12.58
CA ILE A 231 35.71 -6.43 12.81
C ILE A 231 36.75 -5.44 12.21
N ARG A 232 37.95 -5.91 11.81
CA ARG A 232 38.96 -5.05 11.17
C ARG A 232 38.63 -4.66 9.72
N ASP A 233 37.67 -5.32 9.07
CA ASP A 233 37.16 -4.96 7.74
C ASP A 233 35.89 -4.10 7.90
N PHE A 234 36.03 -2.79 7.78
CA PHE A 234 34.98 -1.80 8.09
C PHE A 234 33.82 -1.78 7.08
N ASP A 235 33.93 -2.50 5.95
CA ASP A 235 32.98 -2.40 4.84
C ASP A 235 31.82 -3.43 4.89
N ALA A 236 31.83 -4.38 5.84
CA ALA A 236 30.80 -5.43 5.95
C ALA A 236 30.47 -5.83 7.41
N ILE A 237 30.14 -4.86 8.27
CA ILE A 237 29.75 -5.17 9.66
C ILE A 237 28.23 -5.38 9.74
N GLN A 238 27.82 -6.64 9.92
CA GLN A 238 26.48 -7.02 10.38
C GLN A 238 26.34 -6.66 11.87
N LYS A 239 25.28 -5.90 12.25
CA LYS A 239 24.92 -5.51 13.63
C LYS A 239 25.06 -6.69 14.62
N GLU A 240 24.59 -7.86 14.19
CA GLU A 240 24.72 -9.15 14.85
C GLU A 240 26.12 -9.42 15.43
N LYS A 241 27.21 -9.19 14.66
CA LYS A 241 28.57 -9.48 15.13
C LYS A 241 29.05 -8.56 16.26
N SER A 242 28.59 -7.30 16.25
CA SER A 242 28.89 -6.33 17.31
C SER A 242 28.14 -6.69 18.60
N ASP A 243 26.90 -7.13 18.44
CA ASP A 243 26.05 -7.53 19.56
C ASP A 243 26.59 -8.83 20.19
N SER A 244 26.99 -9.82 19.38
CA SER A 244 27.62 -11.05 19.85
C SER A 244 28.88 -10.79 20.69
N ILE A 245 29.78 -9.91 20.23
CA ILE A 245 31.00 -9.59 20.99
C ILE A 245 30.70 -8.82 22.28
N GLU A 246 29.67 -7.99 22.27
CA GLU A 246 29.21 -7.25 23.44
C GLU A 246 28.61 -8.18 24.50
N VAL A 247 27.72 -9.11 24.11
CA VAL A 247 27.18 -10.17 24.99
C VAL A 247 28.32 -10.96 25.65
N LEU A 248 29.31 -11.39 24.88
CA LEU A 248 30.47 -12.11 25.42
C LEU A 248 31.30 -11.27 26.40
N ASN A 249 31.39 -9.96 26.20
CA ASN A 249 32.10 -9.06 27.10
C ASN A 249 31.31 -8.72 28.36
N LEU A 250 29.98 -8.78 28.31
CA LEU A 250 29.12 -8.61 29.47
C LEU A 250 29.21 -9.82 30.40
N ILE A 251 29.17 -11.04 29.84
CA ILE A 251 29.14 -12.30 30.62
C ILE A 251 30.54 -12.81 30.97
N TYR A 252 31.53 -12.66 30.09
CA TYR A 252 32.90 -13.17 30.29
C TYR A 252 33.93 -12.05 30.41
N ASP A 253 34.94 -12.26 31.24
CA ASP A 253 36.05 -11.32 31.43
C ASP A 253 37.06 -11.34 30.25
N SER A 254 38.13 -10.56 30.38
CA SER A 254 39.21 -10.48 29.38
C SER A 254 40.11 -11.73 29.32
N LYS A 255 39.99 -12.64 30.29
CA LYS A 255 40.67 -13.94 30.34
C LYS A 255 39.77 -15.08 29.85
N GLY A 256 38.53 -14.78 29.45
CA GLY A 256 37.55 -15.76 28.99
C GLY A 256 36.89 -16.55 30.13
N LEU A 257 37.03 -16.10 31.38
CA LEU A 257 36.36 -16.69 32.53
C LEU A 257 34.99 -16.02 32.74
N PRO A 258 33.95 -16.78 33.12
CA PRO A 258 32.64 -16.20 33.41
C PRO A 258 32.76 -15.23 34.59
N LYS A 259 32.12 -14.07 34.48
CA LYS A 259 31.99 -13.14 35.60
C LYS A 259 31.01 -13.70 36.64
N GLU A 260 31.14 -13.28 37.88
CA GLU A 260 30.21 -13.69 38.94
C GLU A 260 28.79 -13.23 38.59
N LYS A 261 27.78 -14.10 38.77
CA LYS A 261 26.37 -13.79 38.48
C LYS A 261 25.92 -12.46 39.09
N VAL A 262 26.29 -12.21 40.35
CA VAL A 262 25.98 -10.97 41.08
C VAL A 262 26.46 -9.73 40.31
N SER A 263 27.61 -9.81 39.65
CA SER A 263 28.16 -8.70 38.88
C SER A 263 27.46 -8.43 37.54
N VAL A 264 26.74 -9.42 37.00
CA VAL A 264 26.06 -9.31 35.69
C VAL A 264 24.57 -9.00 35.87
N MET A 265 23.91 -9.68 36.81
CA MET A 265 22.45 -9.59 36.98
C MET A 265 22.01 -8.65 38.11
N ASP A 266 22.83 -8.35 39.12
CA ASP A 266 22.44 -7.41 40.20
C ASP A 266 22.82 -5.95 39.89
N ASP A 267 23.64 -5.71 38.86
CA ASP A 267 23.88 -4.39 38.28
C ASP A 267 22.77 -4.09 37.25
N GLU A 268 21.78 -3.30 37.67
CA GLU A 268 20.61 -2.95 36.86
C GLU A 268 20.98 -2.34 35.49
N PRO A 269 21.92 -1.38 35.39
CA PRO A 269 22.45 -0.91 34.10
C PRO A 269 23.01 -2.02 33.21
N LEU A 270 23.85 -2.92 33.73
CA LEU A 270 24.44 -4.01 32.96
C LEU A 270 23.40 -5.05 32.54
N ARG A 271 22.47 -5.40 33.43
CA ARG A 271 21.36 -6.33 33.14
C ARG A 271 20.46 -5.77 32.04
N LYS A 272 20.12 -4.49 32.12
CA LYS A 272 19.30 -3.81 31.11
C LYS A 272 20.00 -3.79 29.77
N LYS A 273 21.30 -3.47 29.77
CA LYS A 273 22.11 -3.49 28.57
C LYS A 273 22.19 -4.89 27.95
N LEU A 274 22.43 -5.92 28.75
CA LEU A 274 22.46 -7.31 28.29
C LEU A 274 21.10 -7.74 27.73
N MET A 275 20.00 -7.38 28.39
CA MET A 275 18.64 -7.66 27.92
C MET A 275 18.39 -7.04 26.54
N ASN A 276 18.74 -5.75 26.37
CA ASN A 276 18.56 -5.04 25.11
C ASN A 276 19.34 -5.69 23.97
N VAL A 277 20.61 -6.04 24.22
CA VAL A 277 21.46 -6.66 23.19
C VAL A 277 21.00 -8.08 22.85
N VAL A 278 20.52 -8.86 23.83
CA VAL A 278 20.09 -10.26 23.63
C VAL A 278 18.72 -10.37 22.97
N TYR A 279 17.77 -9.49 23.31
CA TYR A 279 16.42 -9.48 22.73
C TYR A 279 16.27 -8.49 21.57
N HIS A 280 17.36 -7.82 21.18
CA HIS A 280 17.37 -6.73 20.21
C HIS A 280 16.38 -5.60 20.54
N ASP A 281 16.09 -5.40 21.84
CA ASP A 281 15.24 -4.29 22.30
C ASP A 281 16.04 -2.98 22.21
N GLU A 282 15.43 -1.91 21.68
CA GLU A 282 16.07 -0.59 21.57
C GLU A 282 16.61 -0.12 22.94
N ASP A 283 17.88 0.29 23.02
CA ASP A 283 18.42 0.82 24.28
C ASP A 283 17.57 2.03 24.72
N PRO A 284 16.95 2.00 25.91
CA PRO A 284 16.11 3.10 26.37
C PRO A 284 16.88 4.40 26.61
N ASN A 285 18.23 4.37 26.57
CA ASN A 285 19.08 5.55 26.54
C ASN A 285 19.55 5.95 25.12
N GLU A 286 19.36 5.09 24.11
CA GLU A 286 19.57 5.45 22.71
C GLU A 286 18.35 6.20 22.18
N ARG A 287 18.35 7.52 22.43
CA ARG A 287 17.71 8.41 21.45
C ARG A 287 18.53 8.32 20.17
N PHE A 288 18.00 7.56 19.20
CA PHE A 288 18.48 7.42 17.83
C PHE A 288 19.75 6.58 17.64
N VAL A 289 19.54 5.30 17.36
CA VAL A 289 20.47 4.49 16.56
C VAL A 289 20.22 4.85 15.10
N PHE A 290 21.19 5.48 14.44
CA PHE A 290 21.32 5.27 13.00
C PHE A 290 21.75 3.83 12.86
N GLU A 291 20.80 2.90 12.75
CA GLU A 291 21.14 1.54 12.38
C GLU A 291 22.06 1.59 11.15
N ASN A 292 22.94 0.60 11.01
CA ASN A 292 23.84 0.43 9.86
C ASN A 292 23.09 0.17 8.53
N VAL A 293 21.93 0.78 8.36
CA VAL A 293 21.09 0.85 7.18
C VAL A 293 21.72 1.96 6.33
N LYS A 294 22.26 1.59 5.17
CA LYS A 294 22.74 2.61 4.22
C LYS A 294 21.56 3.52 3.89
N ALA A 295 21.78 4.77 3.50
CA ALA A 295 20.69 5.62 3.04
C ALA A 295 19.86 4.95 1.91
N SER A 296 20.44 4.00 1.17
CA SER A 296 19.76 3.16 0.17
C SER A 296 18.78 2.11 0.72
N ASP A 297 18.81 1.86 2.02
CA ASP A 297 18.03 0.84 2.72
C ASP A 297 16.88 1.47 3.54
N TYR A 298 16.93 2.79 3.79
CA TYR A 298 15.83 3.57 4.38
C TYR A 298 14.72 3.93 3.40
N TYR A 299 14.95 3.74 2.10
CA TYR A 299 14.05 4.22 1.07
C TYR A 299 13.65 3.10 0.13
N PRO A 300 12.40 3.11 -0.34
CA PRO A 300 11.94 2.11 -1.28
C PRO A 300 12.88 2.12 -2.48
N LYS A 301 13.33 0.94 -2.91
CA LYS A 301 13.99 0.80 -4.19
C LYS A 301 12.90 0.80 -5.27
N PRO A 302 13.17 1.33 -6.47
CA PRO A 302 12.26 1.11 -7.59
C PRO A 302 11.94 -0.37 -7.72
N LEU A 303 10.68 -0.71 -7.97
CA LEU A 303 10.26 -2.08 -8.19
C LEU A 303 10.42 -2.47 -9.67
N PHE A 304 10.12 -1.53 -10.56
CA PHE A 304 10.12 -1.67 -12.00
C PHE A 304 11.20 -0.81 -12.66
N LEU A 305 11.97 -1.47 -13.53
CA LEU A 305 12.98 -0.90 -14.40
C LEU A 305 12.55 -1.12 -15.85
N TYR A 306 12.78 -0.14 -16.72
CA TYR A 306 12.51 -0.22 -18.15
C TYR A 306 13.80 -0.38 -18.93
N ASP A 307 13.83 -1.37 -19.82
CA ASP A 307 14.90 -1.58 -20.78
C ASP A 307 14.45 -1.13 -22.17
N ASP A 308 15.14 -0.11 -22.72
CA ASP A 308 14.81 0.49 -24.02
C ASP A 308 15.21 -0.39 -25.21
N ASP A 309 16.19 -1.30 -25.02
CA ASP A 309 16.65 -2.21 -26.06
C ASP A 309 15.67 -3.39 -26.22
N GLU A 310 15.21 -3.95 -25.09
CA GLU A 310 14.22 -5.04 -25.07
C GLU A 310 12.77 -4.58 -25.16
N LYS A 311 12.50 -3.27 -25.02
CA LYS A 311 11.17 -2.68 -24.88
C LYS A 311 10.32 -3.41 -23.85
N ALA A 312 10.90 -3.59 -22.67
CA ALA A 312 10.33 -4.44 -21.64
C ALA A 312 10.56 -3.89 -20.24
N VAL A 313 9.63 -4.24 -19.35
CA VAL A 313 9.72 -3.95 -17.92
C VAL A 313 10.35 -5.13 -17.19
N PHE A 314 11.26 -4.84 -16.28
CA PHE A 314 11.93 -5.80 -15.40
C PHE A 314 11.67 -5.44 -13.95
N GLU A 315 11.59 -6.47 -13.12
CA GLU A 315 11.62 -6.30 -11.67
C GLU A 315 13.05 -6.01 -11.21
N THR A 316 13.19 -5.08 -10.28
CA THR A 316 14.49 -4.76 -9.68
C THR A 316 15.04 -5.98 -8.93
N PRO A 317 16.30 -6.38 -9.18
CA PRO A 317 16.89 -7.54 -8.51
C PRO A 317 16.88 -7.41 -6.98
N MET A 318 16.59 -8.52 -6.31
CA MET A 318 16.80 -8.66 -4.88
C MET A 318 18.28 -8.45 -4.51
N TYR A 319 18.54 -8.02 -3.26
CA TYR A 319 19.91 -7.75 -2.80
C TYR A 319 20.81 -8.98 -2.94
N GLY A 320 21.96 -8.82 -3.60
CA GLY A 320 22.89 -9.91 -3.88
C GLY A 320 22.55 -10.79 -5.09
N SER A 321 21.40 -10.55 -5.75
CA SER A 321 21.03 -11.19 -7.01
C SER A 321 21.41 -10.30 -8.20
N SER A 322 22.01 -10.91 -9.22
CA SER A 322 22.18 -10.29 -10.55
C SER A 322 21.04 -10.65 -11.52
N ILE A 323 20.07 -11.45 -11.07
CA ILE A 323 18.98 -11.95 -11.91
C ILE A 323 17.88 -10.89 -11.95
N GLN A 324 17.59 -10.42 -13.17
CA GLN A 324 16.45 -9.57 -13.46
C GLN A 324 15.30 -10.45 -13.98
N HIS A 325 14.11 -10.26 -13.42
CA HIS A 325 12.91 -10.95 -13.88
C HIS A 325 12.16 -10.04 -14.86
N LYS A 326 12.02 -10.48 -16.11
CA LYS A 326 11.20 -9.79 -17.10
C LYS A 326 9.73 -9.91 -16.71
N ILE A 327 9.05 -8.78 -16.54
CA ILE A 327 7.62 -8.73 -16.29
C ILE A 327 6.89 -9.05 -17.60
N VAL A 328 6.10 -10.12 -17.61
CA VAL A 328 5.28 -10.47 -18.76
C VAL A 328 4.04 -9.58 -18.76
N PRO A 329 3.69 -8.92 -19.89
CA PRO A 329 2.46 -8.14 -19.98
C PRO A 329 1.23 -9.01 -19.66
N PRO A 330 0.32 -8.56 -18.80
CA PRO A 330 -0.95 -9.24 -18.57
C PRO A 330 -1.71 -9.39 -19.90
N CYS A 331 -2.19 -10.59 -20.20
CA CYS A 331 -2.92 -10.85 -21.46
C CYS A 331 -4.42 -10.58 -21.33
N GLU A 332 -4.98 -10.78 -20.13
CA GLU A 332 -6.38 -10.52 -19.82
C GLU A 332 -6.45 -9.79 -18.48
N ILE A 333 -7.22 -8.70 -18.44
CA ILE A 333 -7.52 -7.96 -17.22
C ILE A 333 -8.88 -8.41 -16.71
N SER A 334 -9.00 -8.63 -15.40
CA SER A 334 -10.26 -9.05 -14.83
C SER A 334 -11.24 -7.87 -14.74
N LYS A 335 -12.54 -8.17 -14.89
CA LYS A 335 -13.60 -7.18 -14.67
C LYS A 335 -13.53 -6.55 -13.28
N GLN A 336 -13.07 -7.30 -12.27
CA GLN A 336 -12.95 -6.78 -10.91
C GLN A 336 -11.85 -5.72 -10.82
N ASP A 337 -10.67 -5.96 -11.39
CA ASP A 337 -9.56 -4.98 -11.34
C ASP A 337 -9.94 -3.65 -12.00
N VAL A 338 -10.69 -3.69 -13.11
CA VAL A 338 -11.21 -2.47 -13.78
C VAL A 338 -12.31 -1.82 -12.94
N LYS A 339 -13.20 -2.62 -12.36
CA LYS A 339 -14.28 -2.13 -11.50
C LYS A 339 -13.74 -1.45 -10.25
N ASP A 340 -12.65 -1.94 -9.64
CA ASP A 340 -12.06 -1.33 -8.44
C ASP A 340 -11.64 0.12 -8.70
N ILE A 341 -11.07 0.41 -9.87
CA ILE A 341 -10.73 1.77 -10.29
C ILE A 341 -11.99 2.65 -10.41
N CYS A 342 -13.08 2.13 -11.00
CA CYS A 342 -14.35 2.84 -11.05
C CYS A 342 -14.92 3.09 -9.66
N ASP A 343 -14.90 2.07 -8.81
CA ASP A 343 -15.44 2.12 -7.45
C ASP A 343 -14.69 3.13 -6.59
N ILE A 344 -13.38 3.31 -6.77
CA ILE A 344 -12.61 4.37 -6.10
C ILE A 344 -13.12 5.76 -6.52
N VAL A 345 -13.34 5.99 -7.82
CA VAL A 345 -13.87 7.28 -8.32
C VAL A 345 -15.26 7.56 -7.73
N PHE A 346 -16.15 6.57 -7.77
CA PHE A 346 -17.49 6.69 -7.21
C PHE A 346 -17.49 6.84 -5.69
N PHE A 347 -16.55 6.19 -4.99
CA PHE A 347 -16.41 6.33 -3.54
C PHE A 347 -16.15 7.79 -3.15
N TYR A 348 -15.27 8.47 -3.88
CA TYR A 348 -14.99 9.89 -3.65
C TYR A 348 -16.12 10.82 -4.11
N ARG A 349 -16.95 10.41 -5.08
CA ARG A 349 -18.17 11.14 -5.43
C ARG A 349 -19.21 11.09 -4.31
N ASP A 350 -19.46 9.89 -3.80
CA ASP A 350 -20.65 9.60 -2.99
C ASP A 350 -20.40 9.85 -1.49
N ASN A 351 -19.15 9.70 -1.03
CA ASN A 351 -18.80 9.77 0.39
C ASN A 351 -18.11 11.07 0.81
N LYS A 352 -17.75 11.95 -0.12
CA LYS A 352 -17.20 13.27 0.21
C LYS A 352 -18.31 14.28 0.52
N GLN A 353 -17.98 15.33 1.27
CA GLN A 353 -18.91 16.43 1.52
C GLN A 353 -19.38 17.07 0.20
N ASP A 354 -18.43 17.38 -0.69
CA ASP A 354 -18.67 17.80 -2.07
C ASP A 354 -17.99 16.84 -3.05
N ASP A 355 -18.50 16.77 -4.28
CA ASP A 355 -17.99 15.86 -5.31
C ASP A 355 -16.57 16.24 -5.78
N GLU A 356 -15.60 15.40 -5.44
CA GLU A 356 -14.19 15.53 -5.86
C GLU A 356 -13.78 14.46 -6.89
N SER A 357 -14.74 13.72 -7.45
CA SER A 357 -14.47 12.52 -8.26
C SER A 357 -13.75 12.81 -9.58
N GLN A 358 -13.94 13.99 -10.19
CA GLN A 358 -13.19 14.38 -11.40
C GLN A 358 -11.68 14.58 -11.11
N ALA A 359 -11.36 15.14 -9.93
CA ALA A 359 -9.98 15.31 -9.50
C ALA A 359 -9.32 13.94 -9.27
N VAL A 360 -10.05 13.03 -8.60
CA VAL A 360 -9.61 11.65 -8.36
C VAL A 360 -9.43 10.89 -9.66
N PHE A 361 -10.38 10.97 -10.59
CA PHE A 361 -10.25 10.33 -11.91
C PHE A 361 -9.01 10.81 -12.66
N SER A 362 -8.81 12.13 -12.75
CA SER A 362 -7.65 12.70 -13.44
C SER A 362 -6.33 12.29 -12.77
N PHE A 363 -6.31 12.20 -11.43
CA PHE A 363 -5.15 11.73 -10.66
C PHE A 363 -4.88 10.24 -10.92
N LEU A 364 -5.91 9.38 -10.91
CA LEU A 364 -5.77 7.96 -11.21
C LEU A 364 -5.27 7.73 -12.64
N MET A 365 -5.76 8.49 -13.62
CA MET A 365 -5.23 8.43 -15.00
C MET A 365 -3.74 8.79 -15.04
N TYR A 366 -3.33 9.86 -14.36
CA TYR A 366 -1.91 10.22 -14.25
C TYR A 366 -1.08 9.10 -13.61
N VAL A 367 -1.59 8.47 -12.56
CA VAL A 367 -0.91 7.37 -11.88
C VAL A 367 -0.79 6.15 -12.78
N LEU A 368 -1.85 5.78 -13.49
CA LEU A 368 -1.86 4.61 -14.37
C LEU A 368 -0.95 4.79 -15.59
N GLU A 369 -0.66 6.02 -16.00
CA GLU A 369 0.28 6.37 -17.06
C GLU A 369 1.70 6.68 -16.56
N SER A 370 1.91 6.69 -15.24
CA SER A 370 3.12 7.23 -14.62
C SER A 370 4.42 6.57 -15.14
N ALA A 371 4.38 5.28 -15.47
CA ALA A 371 5.48 4.54 -16.05
C ALA A 371 5.89 4.99 -17.46
N ASN A 372 4.98 5.63 -18.21
CA ASN A 372 5.19 6.04 -19.60
C ASN A 372 5.41 7.55 -19.77
N ILE A 373 5.28 8.35 -18.69
CA ILE A 373 5.44 9.82 -18.74
C ILE A 373 6.78 10.22 -19.38
N TRP A 374 7.86 9.49 -19.11
CA TRP A 374 9.17 9.76 -19.73
C TRP A 374 9.14 9.61 -21.26
N LYS A 375 8.41 8.62 -21.79
CA LYS A 375 8.30 8.33 -23.22
C LYS A 375 7.36 9.31 -23.90
N ILE A 376 6.28 9.72 -23.24
CA ILE A 376 5.42 10.83 -23.70
C ILE A 376 6.24 12.12 -23.86
N ARG A 377 7.08 12.42 -22.86
CA ARG A 377 8.01 13.56 -22.90
C ARG A 377 9.03 13.43 -24.04
N LYS A 378 9.53 12.22 -24.31
CA LYS A 378 10.40 11.92 -25.46
C LYS A 378 9.69 12.23 -26.79
N VAL A 379 8.51 11.67 -27.01
CA VAL A 379 7.70 11.88 -28.22
C VAL A 379 7.40 13.37 -28.44
N ILE A 380 6.96 14.09 -27.40
CA ILE A 380 6.70 15.54 -27.49
C ILE A 380 7.97 16.30 -27.84
N SER A 381 9.12 15.94 -27.26
CA SER A 381 10.39 16.58 -27.59
C SER A 381 10.80 16.34 -29.04
N GLU A 382 10.64 15.11 -29.55
CA GLU A 382 11.01 14.72 -30.92
C GLU A 382 10.17 15.44 -31.97
N HIS A 383 8.91 15.77 -31.64
CA HIS A 383 8.00 16.56 -32.48
C HIS A 383 8.10 18.08 -32.26
N GLY A 384 9.10 18.55 -31.51
CA GLY A 384 9.34 19.99 -31.26
C GLY A 384 8.32 20.65 -30.32
N GLY A 385 7.52 19.87 -29.60
CA GLY A 385 6.56 20.35 -28.62
C GLY A 385 7.19 20.78 -27.29
N ILE A 386 6.36 21.32 -26.39
CA ILE A 386 6.82 21.85 -25.11
C ILE A 386 6.73 20.79 -24.01
N VAL A 387 7.84 20.09 -23.78
CA VAL A 387 7.97 19.01 -22.79
C VAL A 387 7.63 19.44 -21.36
N GLU A 388 7.75 20.73 -21.05
CA GLU A 388 7.39 21.26 -19.73
C GLU A 388 5.91 21.12 -19.41
N ASN A 389 5.04 20.93 -20.41
CA ASN A 389 3.60 20.79 -20.21
C ASN A 389 3.20 19.36 -19.76
N VAL A 390 4.13 18.41 -19.74
CA VAL A 390 3.90 17.07 -19.21
C VAL A 390 4.50 16.96 -17.81
N PRO A 391 3.71 16.99 -16.74
CA PRO A 391 4.22 17.09 -15.39
C PRO A 391 4.96 15.81 -14.93
N VAL A 392 6.06 15.98 -14.19
CA VAL A 392 6.82 14.86 -13.58
C VAL A 392 6.58 14.71 -12.08
N VAL A 393 5.77 15.61 -11.53
CA VAL A 393 5.30 15.61 -10.15
C VAL A 393 3.79 15.78 -10.17
N ALA A 394 3.07 14.97 -9.41
CA ALA A 394 1.66 15.15 -9.10
C ALA A 394 1.47 15.38 -7.59
N ALA A 395 0.64 16.33 -7.21
CA ALA A 395 0.43 16.74 -5.83
C ALA A 395 -1.06 16.81 -5.48
N LEU A 396 -1.48 16.02 -4.48
CA LEU A 396 -2.77 16.13 -3.81
C LEU A 396 -2.65 17.18 -2.70
N ILE A 397 -3.49 18.21 -2.73
CA ILE A 397 -3.43 19.35 -1.81
C ILE A 397 -4.78 19.57 -1.14
N GLY A 398 -4.77 19.78 0.18
CA GLY A 398 -5.94 20.25 0.93
C GLY A 398 -5.77 20.09 2.44
N GLN A 399 -6.86 20.21 3.19
CA GLN A 399 -6.84 20.15 4.66
C GLN A 399 -6.43 18.78 5.20
N GLY A 400 -6.06 18.70 6.49
CA GLY A 400 -5.97 17.41 7.18
C GLY A 400 -7.29 16.63 7.08
N GLU A 401 -7.20 15.30 7.08
CA GLU A 401 -8.37 14.39 7.08
C GLU A 401 -9.25 14.42 5.82
N THR A 402 -8.77 15.02 4.72
CA THR A 402 -9.47 15.03 3.43
C THR A 402 -9.15 13.81 2.54
N GLY A 403 -8.71 12.69 3.11
CA GLY A 403 -8.48 11.46 2.34
C GLY A 403 -7.26 11.43 1.42
N LYS A 404 -6.39 12.45 1.42
CA LYS A 404 -5.18 12.50 0.57
C LYS A 404 -4.22 11.33 0.81
N THR A 405 -3.90 11.04 2.07
CA THR A 405 -3.06 9.89 2.45
C THR A 405 -3.72 8.56 2.05
N THR A 406 -5.04 8.45 2.20
CA THR A 406 -5.79 7.27 1.72
C THR A 406 -5.66 7.12 0.21
N LEU A 407 -5.86 8.20 -0.57
CA LEU A 407 -5.68 8.14 -2.02
C LEU A 407 -4.23 7.77 -2.40
N LEU A 408 -3.24 8.27 -1.64
CA LEU A 408 -1.83 7.92 -1.85
C LEU A 408 -1.54 6.42 -1.58
N LYS A 409 -2.16 5.83 -0.55
CA LYS A 409 -2.10 4.38 -0.29
C LYS A 409 -2.73 3.56 -1.41
N ILE A 410 -3.92 3.96 -1.86
CA ILE A 410 -4.63 3.32 -2.95
C ILE A 410 -3.77 3.27 -4.21
N VAL A 411 -3.14 4.40 -4.59
CA VAL A 411 -2.29 4.45 -5.80
C VAL A 411 -0.97 3.71 -5.65
N SER A 412 -0.43 3.63 -4.43
CA SER A 412 0.71 2.77 -4.13
C SER A 412 0.33 1.29 -4.39
N CYS A 413 -0.81 0.83 -3.86
CA CYS A 413 -1.29 -0.52 -4.16
C CYS A 413 -1.56 -0.75 -5.65
N LEU A 414 -2.22 0.18 -6.36
CA LEU A 414 -2.50 0.07 -7.80
C LEU A 414 -1.24 -0.01 -8.67
N THR A 415 -0.11 0.56 -8.24
CA THR A 415 1.11 0.62 -9.05
C THR A 415 2.08 -0.49 -8.68
N ILE A 416 2.40 -0.66 -7.40
CA ILE A 416 3.43 -1.58 -6.92
C ILE A 416 2.87 -2.76 -6.11
N GLY A 417 1.56 -2.83 -5.89
CA GLY A 417 0.92 -3.91 -5.13
C GLY A 417 1.11 -3.82 -3.60
N SER A 418 1.62 -2.69 -3.08
CA SER A 418 1.83 -2.49 -1.65
C SER A 418 1.74 -1.01 -1.26
N LYS A 419 1.27 -0.74 -0.04
CA LYS A 419 1.28 0.61 0.57
C LYS A 419 2.57 0.90 1.35
N GLU A 420 3.46 -0.08 1.51
CA GLU A 420 4.66 0.04 2.34
C GLU A 420 5.77 0.89 1.72
N HIS A 421 5.66 1.26 0.43
CA HIS A 421 6.66 2.09 -0.26
C HIS A 421 6.32 3.59 -0.24
N ILE A 422 5.46 4.03 0.68
CA ILE A 422 5.17 5.46 0.86
C ILE A 422 6.19 6.06 1.81
N VAL A 423 6.87 7.11 1.36
CA VAL A 423 7.87 7.82 2.15
C VAL A 423 7.20 8.92 2.95
N ASN A 424 7.33 8.89 4.28
CA ASN A 424 6.79 9.95 5.13
C ASN A 424 7.82 11.08 5.29
N ALA A 425 7.53 12.26 4.77
CA ALA A 425 8.44 13.41 4.84
C ALA A 425 8.57 14.00 6.27
N GLN A 426 7.80 13.51 7.23
CA GLN A 426 7.95 13.80 8.67
C GLN A 426 8.93 12.87 9.38
N ASP A 427 9.49 11.87 8.70
CA ASP A 427 10.50 10.99 9.29
C ASP A 427 11.76 11.75 9.67
N ASP A 428 12.40 11.29 10.74
CA ASP A 428 13.53 12.01 11.37
C ASP A 428 14.76 12.11 10.45
N ILE A 429 14.87 11.24 9.44
CA ILE A 429 15.88 11.34 8.38
C ILE A 429 15.77 12.64 7.57
N PHE A 430 14.56 13.15 7.36
CA PHE A 430 14.33 14.43 6.68
C PHE A 430 14.58 15.63 7.59
N LYS A 431 14.61 15.43 8.90
CA LYS A 431 14.90 16.49 9.88
C LYS A 431 16.40 16.63 10.16
N LEU A 432 17.27 15.83 9.58
CA LEU A 432 18.71 15.89 9.87
C LEU A 432 19.36 17.23 9.50
N LYS A 433 20.14 17.79 10.43
CA LYS A 433 21.01 18.94 10.17
C LYS A 433 22.08 18.57 9.13
N ALA A 434 22.40 19.51 8.25
CA ALA A 434 23.37 19.31 7.18
C ALA A 434 24.73 18.76 7.65
N GLY A 435 25.30 19.31 8.74
CA GLY A 435 26.58 18.85 9.28
C GLY A 435 26.53 17.43 9.86
N VAL A 436 25.39 17.01 10.40
CA VAL A 436 25.18 15.64 10.89
C VAL A 436 25.04 14.69 9.70
N LYS A 437 24.22 15.05 8.73
CA LYS A 437 24.00 14.28 7.49
C LYS A 437 25.29 14.07 6.70
N GLU A 438 26.12 15.11 6.55
CA GLU A 438 27.40 15.04 5.84
C GLU A 438 28.39 14.13 6.57
N LYS A 439 28.48 14.23 7.89
CA LYS A 439 29.33 13.34 8.69
C LYS A 439 28.87 11.90 8.60
N LEU A 440 27.57 11.64 8.71
CA LEU A 440 26.99 10.30 8.53
C LEU A 440 27.27 9.75 7.13
N ALA A 441 27.08 10.55 6.08
CA ALA A 441 27.35 10.14 4.69
C ALA A 441 28.85 9.86 4.42
N ASN A 442 29.74 10.53 5.13
CA ASN A 442 31.19 10.37 5.02
C ASN A 442 31.78 9.41 6.07
N ASN A 443 30.95 8.66 6.81
CA ASN A 443 31.36 7.78 7.91
C ASN A 443 32.24 8.46 8.97
N GLN A 444 31.99 9.75 9.24
CA GLN A 444 32.71 10.54 10.23
C GLN A 444 31.99 10.55 11.58
N LYS A 445 32.75 10.58 12.67
CA LYS A 445 32.19 10.62 14.03
C LYS A 445 31.44 11.92 14.30
N LEU A 446 30.23 11.79 14.84
CA LEU A 446 29.45 12.90 15.39
C LEU A 446 30.02 13.36 16.73
N THR A 447 29.99 14.68 16.96
CA THR A 447 30.33 15.28 18.26
C THR A 447 29.21 15.04 19.28
N GLU A 448 29.52 15.15 20.58
CA GLU A 448 28.53 15.00 21.64
C GLU A 448 27.36 16.00 21.55
N ALA A 449 27.61 17.20 21.03
CA ALA A 449 26.56 18.19 20.79
C ALA A 449 25.63 17.78 19.63
N GLU A 450 26.20 17.19 18.58
CA GLU A 450 25.44 16.70 17.41
C GLU A 450 24.61 15.47 17.76
N LYS A 451 25.12 14.56 18.60
CA LYS A 451 24.35 13.43 19.13
C LYS A 451 23.18 13.87 20.00
N LYS A 452 23.36 14.93 20.80
CA LYS A 452 22.28 15.46 21.66
C LYS A 452 21.18 16.19 20.90
N ASN A 453 21.47 16.75 19.72
CA ASN A 453 20.51 17.52 18.93
C ASN A 453 20.80 17.39 17.41
N PRO A 454 20.55 16.21 16.81
CA PRO A 454 20.88 15.97 15.41
C PRO A 454 19.87 16.59 14.43
N PHE A 455 18.68 16.93 14.91
CA PHE A 455 17.54 17.33 14.09
C PHE A 455 17.31 18.85 14.03
N SER A 456 16.69 19.29 12.95
CA SER A 456 16.14 20.61 12.72
C SER A 456 14.70 20.46 12.28
N GLU A 457 13.79 21.05 13.05
CA GLU A 457 12.36 21.11 12.72
C GLU A 457 12.03 22.26 11.74
N THR A 458 13.04 22.87 11.12
CA THR A 458 12.78 23.97 10.20
C THR A 458 12.24 23.43 8.87
N PRO A 459 11.10 23.96 8.37
CA PRO A 459 10.55 23.54 7.08
C PRO A 459 11.54 23.62 5.91
N LEU A 460 12.48 24.57 5.98
CA LEU A 460 13.54 24.73 4.98
C LEU A 460 14.48 23.52 4.93
N VAL A 461 14.94 23.01 6.08
CA VAL A 461 15.83 21.85 6.14
C VAL A 461 15.08 20.60 5.69
N MET A 462 13.84 20.41 6.17
CA MET A 462 13.00 19.28 5.75
C MET A 462 12.79 19.26 4.25
N ASN A 463 12.30 20.36 3.66
CA ASN A 463 12.06 20.45 2.21
C ASN A 463 13.35 20.24 1.39
N LYS A 464 14.49 20.75 1.87
CA LYS A 464 15.78 20.51 1.21
C LYS A 464 16.13 19.03 1.21
N ASN A 465 16.02 18.36 2.37
CA ASN A 465 16.30 16.93 2.49
C ASN A 465 15.34 16.08 1.66
N THR A 466 14.05 16.42 1.63
CA THR A 466 13.05 15.76 0.78
C THR A 466 13.38 15.92 -0.70
N TRP A 467 13.74 17.12 -1.16
CA TRP A 467 14.15 17.31 -2.57
C TRP A 467 15.44 16.58 -2.93
N GLU A 468 16.44 16.53 -2.04
CA GLU A 468 17.65 15.74 -2.26
C GLU A 468 17.34 14.24 -2.40
N PHE A 469 16.41 13.74 -1.59
CA PHE A 469 15.93 12.37 -1.68
C PHE A 469 15.18 12.10 -3.01
N ILE A 470 14.19 12.94 -3.34
CA ILE A 470 13.45 12.87 -4.62
C ILE A 470 14.43 12.84 -5.79
N GLN A 471 15.42 13.74 -5.80
CA GLN A 471 16.40 13.80 -6.87
C GLN A 471 17.20 12.50 -7.00
N ARG A 472 17.68 11.94 -5.89
CA ARG A 472 18.39 10.65 -5.92
C ARG A 472 17.53 9.52 -6.46
N TYR A 473 16.27 9.43 -6.02
CA TYR A 473 15.35 8.40 -6.50
C TYR A 473 15.08 8.55 -7.99
N MET A 474 14.74 9.76 -8.44
CA MET A 474 14.45 10.06 -9.85
C MET A 474 15.65 9.78 -10.77
N LEU A 475 16.87 9.94 -10.27
CA LEU A 475 18.11 9.65 -11.00
C LEU A 475 18.46 8.16 -11.03
N THR A 476 17.65 7.28 -10.43
CA THR A 476 17.87 5.83 -10.52
C THR A 476 17.71 5.40 -11.97
N LYS A 477 18.80 4.87 -12.54
CA LYS A 477 18.86 4.49 -13.96
C LYS A 477 17.71 3.53 -14.29
N SER A 478 17.04 3.81 -15.42
CA SER A 478 15.97 2.96 -15.97
C SER A 478 14.71 2.83 -15.09
N SER A 479 14.63 3.51 -13.95
CA SER A 479 13.45 3.39 -13.08
C SER A 479 12.22 4.02 -13.75
N ILE A 480 11.10 3.31 -13.67
CA ILE A 480 9.76 3.81 -14.04
C ILE A 480 8.77 3.70 -12.87
N THR A 481 9.25 3.30 -11.68
CA THR A 481 8.40 3.13 -10.51
C THR A 481 8.02 4.48 -9.91
N PRO A 482 6.74 4.85 -9.82
CA PRO A 482 6.38 6.11 -9.17
C PRO A 482 6.77 6.10 -7.69
N ILE A 483 7.24 7.23 -7.18
CA ILE A 483 7.51 7.40 -5.75
C ILE A 483 6.37 8.14 -5.07
N CYS A 484 5.87 7.59 -3.97
CA CYS A 484 4.84 8.21 -3.14
C CYS A 484 5.47 8.90 -1.92
N ILE A 485 5.15 10.18 -1.71
CA ILE A 485 5.64 10.97 -0.58
C ILE A 485 4.45 11.57 0.16
N ASP A 486 4.32 11.21 1.44
CA ASP A 486 3.26 11.71 2.31
C ASP A 486 3.75 12.80 3.24
N ASP A 487 2.83 13.73 3.55
CA ASP A 487 2.99 14.81 4.50
C ASP A 487 4.27 15.68 4.40
N PRO A 488 4.78 16.05 3.21
CA PRO A 488 5.81 17.08 3.16
C PRO A 488 5.22 18.45 3.53
N ASN A 489 6.10 19.35 3.94
CA ASN A 489 5.68 20.72 4.20
C ASN A 489 5.19 21.39 2.90
N ILE A 490 4.10 22.18 2.98
CA ILE A 490 3.48 22.85 1.83
C ILE A 490 4.47 23.71 1.01
N GLY A 491 5.52 24.23 1.66
CA GLY A 491 6.61 24.96 1.01
C GLY A 491 7.39 24.14 -0.03
N LEU A 492 7.24 22.82 -0.06
CA LEU A 492 7.95 21.93 -1.00
C LEU A 492 7.65 22.26 -2.46
N ILE A 493 6.43 22.72 -2.77
CA ILE A 493 6.02 23.14 -4.13
C ILE A 493 5.49 24.58 -4.22
N GLN A 494 5.37 25.31 -3.11
CA GLN A 494 4.96 26.72 -3.14
C GLN A 494 6.14 27.70 -3.12
N SER A 495 7.30 27.27 -2.64
CA SER A 495 8.44 28.16 -2.44
C SER A 495 9.24 28.37 -3.73
N LYS A 496 9.87 29.54 -3.88
CA LYS A 496 10.86 29.76 -4.95
C LYS A 496 12.01 28.74 -4.91
N SER A 497 12.32 28.19 -3.74
CA SER A 497 13.30 27.12 -3.59
C SER A 497 12.92 25.82 -4.29
N ALA A 498 11.63 25.61 -4.62
CA ALA A 498 11.15 24.45 -5.36
C ALA A 498 11.34 24.57 -6.89
N GLU A 499 11.45 25.79 -7.42
CA GLU A 499 11.58 26.02 -8.86
C GLU A 499 12.83 25.37 -9.45
N ASN A 500 13.97 25.51 -8.77
CA ASN A 500 15.25 24.97 -9.26
C ASN A 500 15.28 23.43 -9.28
N PRO A 501 14.92 22.71 -8.20
CA PRO A 501 14.78 21.25 -8.21
C PRO A 501 13.83 20.73 -9.30
N LEU A 502 12.64 21.33 -9.42
CA LEU A 502 11.64 20.92 -10.43
C LEU A 502 12.12 21.19 -11.85
N LYS A 503 12.74 22.35 -12.08
CA LYS A 503 13.34 22.69 -13.37
C LYS A 503 14.47 21.73 -13.71
N TYR A 504 15.31 21.36 -12.74
CA TYR A 504 16.35 20.36 -12.92
C TYR A 504 15.73 19.03 -13.35
N LEU A 505 14.81 18.47 -12.56
CA LEU A 505 14.16 17.18 -12.88
C LEU A 505 13.48 17.21 -14.26
N SER A 506 12.75 18.27 -14.59
CA SER A 506 12.09 18.38 -15.89
C SER A 506 13.10 18.43 -17.06
N ASN A 507 14.27 19.04 -16.90
CA ASN A 507 15.23 19.20 -17.99
C ASN A 507 16.27 18.09 -18.09
N THR A 508 16.53 17.34 -17.01
CA THR A 508 17.59 16.34 -16.94
C THR A 508 17.29 15.10 -17.78
N TYR A 509 16.03 14.70 -17.91
CA TYR A 509 15.64 13.45 -18.58
C TYR A 509 15.19 13.67 -20.03
N LYS A 510 16.11 14.08 -20.91
CA LYS A 510 15.84 14.20 -22.35
C LYS A 510 15.69 12.82 -23.02
N GLY A 511 14.56 12.15 -22.77
CA GLY A 511 14.17 10.90 -23.41
C GLY A 511 14.70 9.61 -22.78
N ALA A 512 15.34 9.70 -21.61
CA ALA A 512 15.72 8.52 -20.82
C ALA A 512 14.59 8.12 -19.86
N PRO A 513 14.43 6.82 -19.54
CA PRO A 513 13.43 6.38 -18.57
C PRO A 513 13.64 7.04 -17.21
N HIS A 514 12.56 7.55 -16.63
CA HIS A 514 12.54 8.17 -15.32
C HIS A 514 11.19 7.94 -14.64
N PRO A 515 11.15 7.86 -13.30
CA PRO A 515 9.90 7.75 -12.57
C PRO A 515 9.21 9.11 -12.47
N VAL A 516 8.05 9.14 -11.79
CA VAL A 516 7.37 10.39 -11.38
C VAL A 516 7.22 10.44 -9.87
N VAL A 517 6.92 11.64 -9.35
CA VAL A 517 6.75 11.87 -7.91
C VAL A 517 5.27 12.13 -7.62
N LEU A 518 4.67 11.35 -6.73
CA LEU A 518 3.32 11.51 -6.23
C LEU A 518 3.39 12.04 -4.80
N ILE A 519 2.70 13.14 -4.51
CA ILE A 519 2.80 13.83 -3.22
C ILE A 519 1.41 14.04 -2.64
N ALA A 520 1.23 13.75 -1.35
CA ALA A 520 0.06 14.20 -0.59
C ALA A 520 0.49 15.23 0.45
N MET A 521 -0.04 16.46 0.39
CA MET A 521 0.38 17.55 1.26
C MET A 521 -0.77 18.31 1.90
N ASN A 522 -0.56 18.74 3.13
CA ASN A 522 -1.55 19.45 3.93
C ASN A 522 -1.40 20.99 3.78
N ASP A 523 -2.43 21.66 3.23
CA ASP A 523 -2.54 23.13 3.24
C ASP A 523 -3.31 23.60 4.48
N ARG A 524 -2.58 24.12 5.46
CA ARG A 524 -3.14 24.60 6.72
C ARG A 524 -3.76 26.01 6.63
N ASN A 525 -3.46 26.77 5.57
CA ASN A 525 -3.76 28.21 5.50
C ASN A 525 -4.80 28.59 4.43
N HIS A 526 -5.35 27.65 3.67
CA HIS A 526 -6.35 27.89 2.61
C HIS A 526 -5.94 28.92 1.55
N ASN A 527 -4.64 29.08 1.37
CA ASN A 527 -4.07 30.07 0.44
C ASN A 527 -3.07 29.39 -0.49
N PHE A 528 -3.49 28.23 -1.01
CA PHE A 528 -2.69 27.51 -1.98
C PHE A 528 -2.67 28.22 -3.33
N SER A 529 -1.49 28.67 -3.73
CA SER A 529 -1.21 29.19 -5.06
C SER A 529 0.10 28.60 -5.54
N ILE A 530 0.09 28.03 -6.74
CA ILE A 530 1.30 27.52 -7.38
C ILE A 530 1.86 28.61 -8.30
N PRO A 531 3.13 29.03 -8.12
CA PRO A 531 3.80 29.89 -9.08
C PRO A 531 3.71 29.30 -10.49
N HIS A 532 3.44 30.13 -11.51
CA HIS A 532 3.25 29.67 -12.90
C HIS A 532 4.36 28.74 -13.40
N GLN A 533 5.62 28.99 -13.03
CA GLN A 533 6.75 28.14 -13.40
C GLN A 533 6.70 26.74 -12.76
N ILE A 534 6.18 26.63 -11.55
CA ILE A 534 5.97 25.35 -10.87
C ILE A 534 4.74 24.65 -11.45
N GLY A 535 3.64 25.38 -11.67
CA GLY A 535 2.37 24.82 -12.15
C GLY A 535 2.44 24.24 -13.56
N ARG A 536 3.44 24.62 -14.37
CA ARG A 536 3.73 23.92 -15.63
C ARG A 536 4.31 22.53 -15.41
N ARG A 537 5.17 22.36 -14.39
CA ARG A 537 6.00 21.16 -14.19
C ARG A 537 5.43 20.20 -13.13
N ALA A 538 4.47 20.66 -12.34
CA ALA A 538 3.77 19.89 -11.31
C ALA A 538 2.26 19.92 -11.57
N TYR A 539 1.64 18.74 -11.56
CA TYR A 539 0.21 18.58 -11.68
C TYR A 539 -0.43 18.62 -10.29
N ALA A 540 -1.31 19.57 -10.03
CA ALA A 540 -1.92 19.72 -8.71
C ALA A 540 -3.41 19.41 -8.71
N PHE A 541 -3.84 18.74 -7.65
CA PHE A 541 -5.20 18.26 -7.45
C PHE A 541 -5.73 18.78 -6.11
N GLY A 542 -6.90 19.41 -6.13
CA GLY A 542 -7.61 19.79 -4.91
C GLY A 542 -8.27 18.57 -4.27
N GLN A 543 -8.04 18.39 -2.97
CA GLN A 543 -8.69 17.42 -2.09
C GLN A 543 -8.98 18.12 -0.77
N GLU A 544 -10.01 18.97 -0.77
CA GLU A 544 -10.29 19.91 0.31
C GLU A 544 -11.43 19.46 1.22
N ASN A 545 -12.27 18.55 0.75
CA ASN A 545 -13.45 18.12 1.46
C ASN A 545 -13.18 16.89 2.32
N GLN A 546 -13.74 16.89 3.53
CA GLN A 546 -13.70 15.71 4.40
C GLN A 546 -14.68 14.64 3.92
N PHE A 547 -14.45 13.40 4.35
CA PHE A 547 -15.47 12.35 4.18
C PHE A 547 -16.68 12.67 5.07
N ARG A 548 -17.87 12.35 4.56
CA ARG A 548 -19.10 12.26 5.36
C ARG A 548 -18.96 11.10 6.35
N HIS A 549 -19.92 10.96 7.26
CA HIS A 549 -19.92 9.83 8.19
C HIS A 549 -19.92 8.50 7.41
N ILE A 550 -18.80 7.78 7.49
CA ILE A 550 -18.57 6.53 6.77
C ILE A 550 -19.30 5.37 7.46
N SER A 551 -20.07 4.59 6.71
CA SER A 551 -20.72 3.36 7.17
C SER A 551 -19.72 2.21 7.34
N LYS A 552 -20.10 1.15 8.06
CA LYS A 552 -19.23 -0.04 8.20
C LYS A 552 -18.89 -0.68 6.85
N SER A 553 -19.83 -0.64 5.88
CA SER A 553 -19.62 -1.18 4.54
C SER A 553 -18.59 -0.35 3.76
N GLU A 554 -18.70 0.97 3.83
CA GLU A 554 -17.76 1.89 3.19
C GLU A 554 -16.36 1.80 3.82
N ALA A 555 -16.27 1.60 5.13
CA ALA A 555 -14.98 1.39 5.81
C ALA A 555 -14.29 0.09 5.36
N ASN A 556 -15.07 -0.98 5.14
CA ASN A 556 -14.54 -2.23 4.60
C ASN A 556 -14.08 -2.05 3.14
N GLN A 557 -14.83 -1.29 2.34
CA GLN A 557 -14.45 -0.98 0.96
C GLN A 557 -13.15 -0.17 0.90
N LEU A 558 -12.99 0.81 1.77
CA LEU A 558 -11.75 1.59 1.90
C LEU A 558 -10.58 0.71 2.36
N THR A 559 -10.81 -0.21 3.30
CA THR A 559 -9.82 -1.22 3.70
C THR A 559 -9.39 -2.10 2.52
N HIS A 560 -10.33 -2.53 1.68
CA HIS A 560 -10.03 -3.28 0.46
C HIS A 560 -9.15 -2.45 -0.49
N PHE A 561 -9.52 -1.19 -0.76
CA PHE A 561 -8.72 -0.31 -1.62
C PHE A 561 -7.31 -0.05 -1.09
N GLU A 562 -7.10 -0.03 0.24
CA GLU A 562 -5.80 0.21 0.84
C GLU A 562 -4.90 -1.04 0.94
N ASN A 563 -5.40 -2.25 0.69
CA ASN A 563 -4.63 -3.49 0.95
C ASN A 563 -4.69 -4.54 -0.17
N ASP A 564 -5.78 -4.62 -0.91
CA ASP A 564 -6.09 -5.79 -1.74
C ASP A 564 -6.16 -5.45 -3.24
N LEU A 565 -5.71 -4.26 -3.65
CA LEU A 565 -5.70 -3.87 -5.05
C LEU A 565 -4.56 -4.53 -5.82
N SER A 566 -4.89 -4.96 -7.03
CA SER A 566 -3.98 -5.56 -8.00
C SER A 566 -3.27 -4.49 -8.82
N ASN A 567 -2.00 -4.72 -9.16
CA ASN A 567 -1.23 -3.87 -10.08
C ASN A 567 -1.34 -4.29 -11.57
N GLN A 568 -2.19 -5.25 -11.89
CA GLN A 568 -2.31 -5.80 -13.25
C GLN A 568 -2.77 -4.75 -14.26
N VAL A 569 -3.74 -3.88 -13.91
CA VAL A 569 -4.21 -2.81 -14.81
C VAL A 569 -3.07 -1.82 -15.11
N PHE A 570 -2.29 -1.43 -14.10
CA PHE A 570 -1.13 -0.56 -14.28
C PHE A 570 -0.10 -1.17 -15.23
N LEU A 571 0.27 -2.45 -15.03
CA LEU A 571 1.23 -3.13 -15.91
C LEU A 571 0.71 -3.31 -17.33
N TYR A 572 -0.56 -3.66 -17.51
CA TYR A 572 -1.20 -3.76 -18.82
C TYR A 572 -1.18 -2.42 -19.56
N LEU A 573 -1.62 -1.35 -18.89
CA LEU A 573 -1.63 0.00 -19.47
C LEU A 573 -0.21 0.45 -19.80
N THR A 574 0.77 0.13 -18.95
CA THR A 574 2.18 0.45 -19.20
C THR A 574 2.65 -0.10 -20.54
N TYR A 575 2.40 -1.38 -20.82
CA TYR A 575 2.77 -2.02 -22.08
C TYR A 575 1.94 -1.53 -23.27
N TRP A 576 0.64 -1.32 -23.08
CA TRP A 576 -0.24 -0.83 -24.14
C TRP A 576 0.18 0.56 -24.61
N ILE A 577 0.39 1.48 -23.65
CA ILE A 577 0.79 2.87 -23.93
C ILE A 577 2.18 2.89 -24.54
N ASP A 578 3.10 2.04 -24.06
CA ASP A 578 4.45 1.95 -24.64
C ASP A 578 4.42 1.57 -26.12
N ALA A 579 3.62 0.58 -26.50
CA ALA A 579 3.43 0.14 -27.88
C ALA A 579 2.71 1.18 -28.75
N TRP A 580 1.76 1.91 -28.17
CA TRP A 580 1.09 3.03 -28.85
C TRP A 580 2.08 4.18 -29.13
N LEU A 581 2.90 4.54 -28.15
CA LEU A 581 3.91 5.60 -28.27
C LEU A 581 5.02 5.30 -29.28
N ASP A 582 5.25 4.03 -29.64
CA ASP A 582 6.18 3.64 -30.70
C ASP A 582 5.66 3.96 -32.11
N ASN A 583 4.35 4.18 -32.27
CA ASN A 583 3.69 4.29 -33.57
C ASN A 583 2.77 5.52 -33.66
N VAL A 584 3.16 6.63 -33.03
CA VAL A 584 2.37 7.88 -32.99
C VAL A 584 2.28 8.50 -34.39
N SER A 585 1.05 8.65 -34.90
CA SER A 585 0.76 9.43 -36.11
C SER A 585 0.70 10.94 -35.83
N ASP A 586 0.64 11.77 -36.88
CA ASP A 586 0.48 13.23 -36.71
C ASP A 586 -0.82 13.60 -35.96
N GLU A 587 -1.91 12.84 -36.19
CA GLU A 587 -3.19 13.02 -35.50
C GLU A 587 -3.10 12.60 -34.03
N ASP A 588 -2.45 11.46 -33.76
CA ASP A 588 -2.18 10.99 -32.39
C ASP A 588 -1.33 11.99 -31.62
N TYR A 589 -0.32 12.58 -32.27
CA TYR A 589 0.51 13.63 -31.68
C TYR A 589 -0.32 14.88 -31.38
N GLU A 590 -1.20 15.31 -32.27
CA GLU A 590 -2.06 16.46 -32.02
C GLU A 590 -2.93 16.23 -30.77
N ASN A 591 -3.51 15.04 -30.63
CA ASN A 591 -4.28 14.66 -29.46
C ASN A 591 -3.42 14.61 -28.18
N LEU A 592 -2.25 13.95 -28.24
CA LEU A 592 -1.30 13.86 -27.13
C LEU A 592 -0.80 15.23 -26.66
N SER A 593 -0.57 16.15 -27.61
CA SER A 593 -0.08 17.50 -27.32
C SER A 593 -1.13 18.38 -26.62
N LYS A 594 -2.42 18.12 -26.87
CA LYS A 594 -3.56 18.80 -26.25
C LYS A 594 -3.91 18.19 -24.89
N ASP A 595 -3.87 16.86 -24.80
CA ASP A 595 -4.16 16.10 -23.58
C ASP A 595 -3.07 15.03 -23.40
N PHE A 596 -2.12 15.29 -22.50
CA PHE A 596 -1.06 14.34 -22.23
C PHE A 596 -1.57 13.05 -21.53
N LEU A 597 -2.80 13.03 -21.00
CA LEU A 597 -3.49 11.85 -20.48
C LEU A 597 -4.33 11.12 -21.54
N TYR A 598 -4.27 11.56 -22.79
CA TYR A 598 -5.01 10.94 -23.88
C TYR A 598 -4.72 9.43 -24.03
N PRO A 599 -3.46 8.95 -24.01
CA PRO A 599 -3.16 7.54 -24.25
C PRO A 599 -3.78 6.63 -23.19
N VAL A 600 -3.60 6.96 -21.91
CA VAL A 600 -4.20 6.18 -20.81
C VAL A 600 -5.72 6.24 -20.83
N LYS A 601 -6.33 7.39 -21.14
CA LYS A 601 -7.78 7.49 -21.28
C LYS A 601 -8.29 6.61 -22.41
N GLN A 602 -7.62 6.57 -23.54
CA GLN A 602 -8.01 5.68 -24.65
C GLN A 602 -7.93 4.21 -24.25
N ALA A 603 -6.79 3.80 -23.70
CA ALA A 603 -6.55 2.42 -23.29
C ALA A 603 -7.56 1.97 -22.22
N PHE A 604 -7.77 2.79 -21.19
CA PHE A 604 -8.69 2.49 -20.11
C PHE A 604 -10.15 2.51 -20.55
N LYS A 605 -10.54 3.40 -21.48
CA LYS A 605 -11.86 3.35 -22.12
C LYS A 605 -12.10 2.05 -22.88
N GLY A 606 -11.06 1.49 -23.52
CA GLY A 606 -11.10 0.17 -24.14
C GLY A 606 -11.46 -0.91 -23.11
N LEU A 607 -10.70 -1.00 -22.02
CA LEU A 607 -10.96 -1.94 -20.91
C LEU A 607 -12.37 -1.78 -20.31
N LEU A 608 -12.83 -0.55 -20.11
CA LEU A 608 -14.19 -0.29 -19.62
C LEU A 608 -15.26 -0.79 -20.59
N SER A 609 -15.03 -0.65 -21.90
CA SER A 609 -15.98 -1.08 -22.93
C SER A 609 -16.03 -2.61 -23.02
N GLU A 610 -14.89 -3.29 -22.90
CA GLU A 610 -14.78 -4.76 -22.89
C GLU A 610 -15.55 -5.40 -21.71
N HIS A 611 -15.75 -4.66 -20.61
CA HIS A 611 -16.42 -5.15 -19.41
C HIS A 611 -17.80 -4.53 -19.14
N ASP A 612 -18.35 -3.76 -20.09
CA ASP A 612 -19.64 -3.05 -19.98
C ASP A 612 -19.70 -2.05 -18.79
N LEU A 613 -18.60 -1.33 -18.53
CA LEU A 613 -18.46 -0.35 -17.45
C LEU A 613 -18.38 1.11 -17.93
N TYR A 614 -18.24 1.34 -19.23
CA TYR A 614 -17.98 2.68 -19.78
C TYR A 614 -19.11 3.69 -19.51
N ASP A 615 -20.37 3.27 -19.62
CA ASP A 615 -21.52 4.17 -19.48
C ASP A 615 -21.54 4.89 -18.11
N GLY A 616 -21.11 4.21 -17.05
CA GLY A 616 -21.02 4.80 -15.71
C GLY A 616 -19.89 5.83 -15.55
N MET A 617 -18.89 5.80 -16.44
CA MET A 617 -17.70 6.66 -16.39
C MET A 617 -17.67 7.73 -17.49
N LYS A 618 -18.62 7.71 -18.43
CA LYS A 618 -18.59 8.52 -19.66
C LYS A 618 -18.30 10.01 -19.44
N SER A 619 -18.94 10.62 -18.44
CA SER A 619 -18.77 12.05 -18.13
C SER A 619 -17.33 12.43 -17.76
N TYR A 620 -16.58 11.52 -17.13
CA TYR A 620 -15.19 11.76 -16.73
C TYR A 620 -14.22 11.82 -17.92
N PHE A 621 -14.54 11.07 -19.00
CA PHE A 621 -13.76 11.07 -20.24
C PHE A 621 -14.09 12.25 -21.16
N GLU A 622 -15.32 12.75 -21.10
CA GLU A 622 -15.76 13.93 -21.89
C GLU A 622 -15.28 15.25 -21.28
N ALA A 623 -14.93 15.24 -19.99
CA ALA A 623 -14.36 16.38 -19.30
C ALA A 623 -12.86 16.56 -19.61
N ASP A 624 -12.41 17.82 -19.60
CA ASP A 624 -10.98 18.13 -19.61
C ASP A 624 -10.28 17.55 -18.37
N ASN A 625 -8.96 17.42 -18.46
CA ASN A 625 -8.11 17.14 -17.30
C ASN A 625 -8.41 18.13 -16.18
N TYR A 626 -8.54 17.62 -14.95
CA TYR A 626 -8.76 18.46 -13.78
C TYR A 626 -7.71 19.57 -13.70
N ASP A 627 -8.11 20.79 -13.38
CA ASP A 627 -7.21 21.93 -13.15
C ASP A 627 -7.60 22.61 -11.83
N ILE A 628 -6.69 22.52 -10.84
CA ILE A 628 -6.91 23.10 -9.51
C ILE A 628 -7.17 24.62 -9.57
N LYS A 629 -6.59 25.34 -10.54
CA LYS A 629 -6.83 26.78 -10.68
C LYS A 629 -8.28 27.04 -11.11
N ASN A 630 -8.76 26.27 -12.09
CA ASN A 630 -10.13 26.33 -12.57
C ASN A 630 -11.11 25.96 -11.45
N ASP A 631 -10.83 24.88 -10.70
CA ASP A 631 -11.67 24.44 -9.60
C ASP A 631 -11.72 25.45 -8.43
N ASN A 632 -10.56 25.94 -7.97
CA ASN A 632 -10.48 27.03 -6.98
C ASN A 632 -11.23 28.27 -7.47
N GLY A 633 -11.09 28.58 -8.76
CA GLY A 633 -11.82 29.65 -9.42
C GLY A 633 -13.33 29.46 -9.30
N ARG A 634 -13.84 28.31 -9.73
CA ARG A 634 -15.26 27.96 -9.69
C ARG A 634 -15.81 28.06 -8.27
N ARG A 635 -15.11 27.53 -7.27
CA ARG A 635 -15.52 27.57 -5.85
C ARG A 635 -15.56 28.98 -5.29
N ASN A 636 -14.54 29.80 -5.56
CA ASN A 636 -14.54 31.21 -5.15
C ASN A 636 -15.71 31.98 -5.79
N TRP A 637 -15.96 31.75 -7.06
CA TRP A 637 -17.08 32.35 -7.78
C TRP A 637 -18.44 31.88 -7.26
N LEU A 638 -18.61 30.60 -6.94
CA LEU A 638 -19.82 30.06 -6.28
C LEU A 638 -20.06 30.72 -4.92
N ALA A 639 -19.03 30.81 -4.08
CA ALA A 639 -19.13 31.46 -2.78
C ALA A 639 -19.51 32.94 -2.92
N LEU A 640 -18.90 33.67 -3.86
CA LEU A 640 -19.22 35.06 -4.15
C LEU A 640 -20.69 35.23 -4.58
N LEU A 641 -21.17 34.37 -5.49
CA LEU A 641 -22.55 34.44 -6.02
C LEU A 641 -23.60 33.81 -5.10
N SER A 642 -23.19 33.16 -4.02
CA SER A 642 -24.10 32.66 -2.98
C SER A 642 -24.43 33.72 -1.92
N ASP A 643 -23.64 34.80 -1.85
CA ASP A 643 -23.91 35.91 -0.93
C ASP A 643 -25.07 36.78 -1.47
N LYS A 644 -26.15 36.86 -0.69
CA LYS A 644 -27.32 37.69 -1.02
C LYS A 644 -26.95 39.16 -1.23
N ASN A 645 -26.01 39.70 -0.46
CA ASN A 645 -25.59 41.10 -0.59
C ASN A 645 -24.86 41.35 -1.91
N VAL A 646 -24.12 40.34 -2.40
CA VAL A 646 -23.48 40.40 -3.71
C VAL A 646 -24.55 40.31 -4.79
N LEU A 647 -25.44 39.32 -4.71
CA LEU A 647 -26.53 39.16 -5.67
C LEU A 647 -27.36 40.44 -5.79
N GLU A 648 -27.73 41.12 -4.71
CA GLU A 648 -28.49 42.37 -4.76
C GLU A 648 -27.79 43.50 -5.53
N LYS A 649 -26.46 43.49 -5.60
CA LYS A 649 -25.65 44.50 -6.30
C LYS A 649 -25.37 44.18 -7.76
N ILE A 650 -25.64 42.95 -8.20
CA ILE A 650 -25.48 42.56 -9.60
C ILE A 650 -26.55 43.28 -10.43
N SER A 651 -26.11 43.91 -11.52
CA SER A 651 -26.99 44.64 -12.43
C SER A 651 -27.10 43.95 -13.78
N PHE A 652 -28.27 44.05 -14.39
CA PHE A 652 -28.57 43.49 -15.71
C PHE A 652 -29.17 44.55 -16.61
N ASN A 653 -28.85 44.48 -17.91
CA ASN A 653 -29.51 45.29 -18.92
C ASN A 653 -30.56 44.42 -19.64
N LYS A 654 -31.79 44.92 -19.78
CA LYS A 654 -32.87 44.18 -20.44
C LYS A 654 -32.51 43.94 -21.92
N GLY A 655 -32.46 42.67 -22.33
CA GLY A 655 -32.10 42.25 -23.69
C GLY A 655 -30.60 42.04 -23.92
N ASP A 656 -29.76 42.28 -22.90
CA ASP A 656 -28.35 41.93 -22.90
C ASP A 656 -28.15 40.68 -22.04
N GLU A 657 -27.43 39.68 -22.56
CA GLU A 657 -27.18 38.40 -21.88
C GLU A 657 -25.97 38.47 -20.93
N MET A 658 -25.74 39.67 -20.40
CA MET A 658 -24.58 40.04 -19.59
C MET A 658 -25.01 40.52 -18.20
N ALA A 659 -24.28 40.08 -17.18
CA ALA A 659 -24.39 40.54 -15.82
C ALA A 659 -23.19 41.43 -15.47
N PHE A 660 -23.42 42.62 -14.90
CA PHE A 660 -22.34 43.45 -14.39
C PHE A 660 -22.22 43.31 -12.87
N ILE A 661 -21.04 42.88 -12.42
CA ILE A 661 -20.69 42.69 -11.01
C ILE A 661 -19.72 43.81 -10.60
N PRO A 662 -20.13 44.73 -9.71
CA PRO A 662 -19.32 45.89 -9.36
C PRO A 662 -18.13 45.53 -8.45
N LYS A 663 -17.07 46.35 -8.50
CA LYS A 663 -15.80 46.12 -7.79
C LYS A 663 -15.96 45.89 -6.28
N ASP A 664 -16.92 46.54 -5.65
CA ASP A 664 -17.18 46.46 -4.20
C ASP A 664 -17.79 45.12 -3.77
N CYS A 665 -18.18 44.26 -4.70
CA CYS A 665 -18.56 42.88 -4.41
C CYS A 665 -17.35 41.97 -4.19
N PHE A 666 -16.18 42.31 -4.75
CA PHE A 666 -15.01 41.43 -4.68
C PHE A 666 -14.20 41.65 -3.39
N PRO A 667 -13.82 40.58 -2.68
CA PRO A 667 -13.06 40.69 -1.44
C PRO A 667 -11.59 41.08 -1.68
N GLY A 668 -11.08 42.03 -0.88
CA GLY A 668 -9.69 42.47 -0.89
C GLY A 668 -9.35 43.55 -1.92
N ARG A 669 -8.16 44.18 -1.82
CA ARG A 669 -7.74 45.28 -2.71
C ARG A 669 -7.65 44.89 -4.18
N ASP A 670 -7.19 43.67 -4.45
CA ASP A 670 -6.96 43.13 -5.79
C ASP A 670 -8.05 42.12 -6.22
N GLY A 671 -9.22 42.16 -5.58
CA GLY A 671 -10.29 41.18 -5.75
C GLY A 671 -10.76 41.01 -7.19
N VAL A 672 -10.95 42.11 -7.94
CA VAL A 672 -11.39 42.07 -9.34
C VAL A 672 -10.39 41.31 -10.23
N SER A 673 -9.10 41.64 -10.14
CA SER A 673 -8.06 40.97 -10.92
C SER A 673 -7.97 39.49 -10.57
N ARG A 674 -7.99 39.17 -9.26
CA ARG A 674 -7.95 37.78 -8.80
C ARG A 674 -9.09 36.94 -9.35
N TYR A 675 -10.32 37.46 -9.31
CA TYR A 675 -11.50 36.74 -9.80
C TYR A 675 -11.55 36.65 -11.33
N PHE A 676 -11.06 37.67 -12.03
CA PHE A 676 -10.87 37.62 -13.48
C PHE A 676 -9.84 36.55 -13.88
N ASP A 677 -8.70 36.49 -13.19
CA ASP A 677 -7.63 35.51 -13.45
C ASP A 677 -8.07 34.05 -13.28
N TYR A 678 -9.14 33.80 -12.52
CA TYR A 678 -9.74 32.48 -12.33
C TYR A 678 -10.60 32.02 -13.51
N LEU A 679 -11.10 32.93 -14.34
CA LEU A 679 -12.02 32.59 -15.42
C LEU A 679 -11.28 31.87 -16.56
N PRO A 680 -11.76 30.70 -17.01
CA PRO A 680 -11.16 30.03 -18.16
C PRO A 680 -11.35 30.85 -19.44
N ALA A 681 -10.25 31.30 -20.05
CA ALA A 681 -10.29 32.14 -21.25
C ALA A 681 -11.09 31.50 -22.40
N LYS A 682 -11.00 30.17 -22.55
CA LYS A 682 -11.71 29.40 -23.59
C LYS A 682 -13.24 29.42 -23.49
N LEU A 683 -13.78 29.78 -22.31
CA LEU A 683 -15.23 29.82 -22.08
C LEU A 683 -15.80 31.22 -22.31
N GLU A 684 -14.96 32.21 -22.64
CA GLU A 684 -15.39 33.58 -22.96
C GLU A 684 -16.35 34.19 -21.92
N ILE A 685 -16.20 33.82 -20.65
CA ILE A 685 -17.12 34.22 -19.57
C ILE A 685 -17.06 35.73 -19.32
N CYS A 686 -15.86 36.31 -19.34
CA CYS A 686 -15.64 37.73 -19.16
C CYS A 686 -14.69 38.22 -20.26
N PRO A 687 -15.18 38.94 -21.28
CA PRO A 687 -14.34 39.33 -22.42
C PRO A 687 -13.27 40.35 -22.07
N THR A 688 -13.51 41.22 -21.08
CA THR A 688 -12.56 42.27 -20.67
C THR A 688 -12.67 42.59 -19.19
N GLN A 689 -11.52 42.79 -18.55
CA GLN A 689 -11.44 43.35 -17.20
C GLN A 689 -11.51 44.87 -17.24
N VAL A 690 -12.31 45.48 -16.37
CA VAL A 690 -12.35 46.94 -16.15
C VAL A 690 -12.25 47.27 -14.66
N ASP A 691 -11.68 48.42 -14.31
CA ASP A 691 -11.47 48.81 -12.89
C ASP A 691 -12.76 48.90 -12.08
N ALA A 692 -13.91 49.13 -12.74
CA ALA A 692 -15.20 49.28 -12.09
C ALA A 692 -15.85 47.95 -11.66
N GLY A 693 -15.40 46.80 -12.19
CA GLY A 693 -16.06 45.50 -11.99
C GLY A 693 -15.86 44.55 -13.17
N LEU A 694 -16.64 43.48 -13.23
CA LEU A 694 -16.59 42.47 -14.30
C LEU A 694 -17.93 42.35 -15.02
N SER A 695 -17.88 42.23 -16.35
CA SER A 695 -19.06 41.97 -17.19
C SER A 695 -19.05 40.51 -17.61
N ILE A 696 -20.04 39.76 -17.14
CA ILE A 696 -20.08 38.30 -17.19
C ILE A 696 -21.18 37.85 -18.15
N VAL A 697 -20.84 36.99 -19.12
CA VAL A 697 -21.81 36.30 -19.99
C VAL A 697 -22.57 35.28 -19.14
N ILE A 698 -23.88 35.48 -19.00
CA ILE A 698 -24.71 34.73 -18.03
C ILE A 698 -24.67 33.22 -18.30
N ASP A 699 -24.95 32.79 -19.54
CA ASP A 699 -25.00 31.36 -19.87
C ASP A 699 -23.64 30.68 -19.72
N ASN A 700 -22.55 31.35 -20.12
CA ASN A 700 -21.21 30.77 -20.02
C ASN A 700 -20.81 30.62 -18.56
N MET A 701 -21.16 31.60 -17.71
CA MET A 701 -20.90 31.54 -16.27
C MET A 701 -21.72 30.44 -15.60
N ASP A 702 -23.03 30.42 -15.79
CA ASP A 702 -23.93 29.44 -15.18
C ASP A 702 -23.57 28.01 -15.64
N SER A 703 -23.26 27.83 -16.93
CA SER A 703 -22.76 26.56 -17.45
C SER A 703 -21.44 26.14 -16.81
N TRP A 704 -20.50 27.08 -16.62
CA TRP A 704 -19.22 26.79 -15.98
C TRP A 704 -19.37 26.46 -14.49
N LEU A 705 -20.26 27.17 -13.80
CA LEU A 705 -20.59 26.94 -12.40
C LEU A 705 -21.44 25.68 -12.18
N GLY A 706 -22.12 25.19 -13.21
CA GLY A 706 -23.04 24.06 -13.14
C GLY A 706 -24.31 24.38 -12.35
N ASN A 707 -24.76 25.63 -12.39
CA ASN A 707 -25.99 26.09 -11.74
C ASN A 707 -26.76 27.07 -12.65
N SER A 708 -27.84 27.64 -12.16
CA SER A 708 -28.69 28.60 -12.89
C SER A 708 -28.86 29.94 -12.15
N VAL A 709 -27.94 30.27 -11.25
CA VAL A 709 -28.13 31.37 -10.28
C VAL A 709 -28.26 32.72 -10.98
N LEU A 710 -27.37 33.04 -11.93
CA LEU A 710 -27.42 34.34 -12.61
C LEU A 710 -28.60 34.41 -13.59
N ARG A 711 -28.89 33.31 -14.28
CA ARG A 711 -30.03 33.19 -15.20
C ARG A 711 -31.37 33.37 -14.49
N GLU A 712 -31.53 32.78 -13.30
CA GLU A 712 -32.73 32.94 -12.48
C GLU A 712 -32.88 34.38 -12.01
N LYS A 713 -31.81 35.00 -11.53
CA LYS A 713 -31.82 36.40 -11.09
C LYS A 713 -32.09 37.36 -12.26
N TYR A 714 -31.48 37.14 -13.41
CA TYR A 714 -31.74 37.93 -14.63
C TYR A 714 -33.23 37.92 -15.00
N ARG A 715 -33.87 36.74 -14.97
CA ARG A 715 -35.29 36.60 -15.27
C ARG A 715 -36.18 37.33 -14.25
N ALA A 716 -35.79 37.32 -12.98
CA ALA A 716 -36.50 38.04 -11.93
C ALA A 716 -36.37 39.56 -12.09
N ASP A 717 -35.15 40.08 -12.29
CA ASP A 717 -34.87 41.52 -12.31
C ASP A 717 -35.29 42.22 -13.61
N THR A 718 -35.32 41.52 -14.74
CA THR A 718 -35.73 42.08 -16.04
C THR A 718 -37.24 41.98 -16.32
N GLY A 719 -37.98 41.29 -15.45
CA GLY A 719 -39.41 41.03 -15.60
C GLY A 719 -39.77 39.91 -16.58
N LEU A 720 -38.79 39.24 -17.20
CA LEU A 720 -39.04 38.12 -18.12
C LEU A 720 -39.83 36.97 -17.48
N ALA A 721 -39.63 36.71 -16.19
CA ALA A 721 -40.43 35.72 -15.46
C ALA A 721 -41.92 36.09 -15.36
N HIS A 722 -42.22 37.40 -15.28
CA HIS A 722 -43.59 37.91 -15.27
C HIS A 722 -44.21 37.82 -16.67
N ASP A 723 -43.46 38.22 -17.70
CA ASP A 723 -43.87 38.15 -19.11
C ASP A 723 -44.19 36.69 -19.53
N GLU A 724 -43.35 35.72 -19.17
CA GLU A 724 -43.59 34.29 -19.44
C GLU A 724 -44.81 33.74 -18.69
N HIS A 725 -45.02 34.17 -17.44
CA HIS A 725 -46.19 33.77 -16.65
C HIS A 725 -47.48 34.32 -17.26
N GLU A 726 -47.50 35.59 -17.68
CA GLU A 726 -48.63 36.20 -18.39
C GLU A 726 -48.91 35.51 -19.71
N ILE A 727 -47.88 35.18 -20.51
CA ILE A 727 -48.04 34.43 -21.76
C ILE A 727 -48.61 33.04 -21.50
N LYS A 728 -48.20 32.36 -20.42
CA LYS A 728 -48.72 31.03 -20.06
C LYS A 728 -50.18 31.11 -19.63
N ILE A 729 -50.55 32.12 -18.85
CA ILE A 729 -51.96 32.41 -18.50
C ILE A 729 -52.78 32.71 -19.75
N ALA A 730 -52.27 33.56 -20.66
CA ALA A 730 -52.93 33.90 -21.91
C ALA A 730 -53.14 32.68 -22.81
N LYS A 731 -52.16 31.77 -22.90
CA LYS A 731 -52.30 30.48 -23.62
C LYS A 731 -53.36 29.58 -23.00
N ILE A 732 -53.40 29.47 -21.67
CA ILE A 732 -54.42 28.68 -20.96
C ILE A 732 -55.82 29.27 -21.22
N GLN A 733 -55.97 30.58 -21.10
CA GLN A 733 -57.22 31.28 -21.39
C GLN A 733 -57.65 31.11 -22.87
N ALA A 734 -56.71 31.16 -23.82
CA ALA A 734 -57.01 30.92 -25.23
C ALA A 734 -57.47 29.48 -25.49
N ILE A 735 -56.89 28.49 -24.80
CA ILE A 735 -57.32 27.09 -24.88
C ILE A 735 -58.72 26.91 -24.29
N GLU A 736 -59.02 27.54 -23.15
CA GLU A 736 -60.34 27.49 -22.52
C GLU A 736 -61.41 28.18 -23.36
N GLN A 737 -61.12 29.35 -23.94
CA GLN A 737 -62.01 30.02 -24.89
C GLN A 737 -62.25 29.18 -26.15
N GLY A 738 -61.21 28.52 -26.68
CA GLY A 738 -61.32 27.59 -27.80
C GLY A 738 -62.25 26.41 -27.49
N LYS A 739 -62.15 25.83 -26.29
CA LYS A 739 -63.05 24.74 -25.84
C LYS A 739 -64.49 25.22 -25.70
N ALA A 740 -64.72 26.38 -25.09
CA ALA A 740 -66.07 26.95 -24.92
C ALA A 740 -66.73 27.29 -26.27
N MET A 741 -65.97 27.81 -27.23
CA MET A 741 -66.46 28.05 -28.60
C MET A 741 -66.79 26.74 -29.32
N ALA A 742 -65.96 25.71 -29.18
CA ALA A 742 -66.22 24.39 -29.76
C ALA A 742 -67.48 23.73 -29.19
N GLU A 743 -67.72 23.81 -27.88
CA GLU A 743 -68.96 23.33 -27.25
C GLU A 743 -70.20 24.10 -27.76
N THR A 744 -70.06 25.40 -27.93
CA THR A 744 -71.16 26.25 -28.43
C THR A 744 -71.49 25.91 -29.88
N GLN A 745 -70.49 25.74 -30.74
CA GLN A 745 -70.68 25.26 -32.12
C GLN A 745 -71.28 23.85 -32.17
N PHE A 746 -70.86 22.96 -31.28
CA PHE A 746 -71.40 21.60 -31.20
C PHE A 746 -72.88 21.60 -30.81
N LYS A 747 -73.28 22.42 -29.83
CA LYS A 747 -74.70 22.60 -29.45
C LYS A 747 -75.54 23.17 -30.61
N LEU A 748 -75.02 24.18 -31.31
CA LEU A 748 -75.66 24.74 -32.51
C LEU A 748 -75.85 23.69 -33.62
N GLN A 749 -74.83 22.86 -33.88
CA GLN A 749 -74.94 21.79 -34.87
C GLN A 749 -75.95 20.71 -34.46
N GLN A 750 -76.04 20.35 -33.17
CA GLN A 750 -77.07 19.43 -32.69
C GLN A 750 -78.47 20.01 -32.87
N GLU A 751 -78.64 21.30 -32.60
CA GLU A 751 -79.93 21.97 -32.73
C GLU A 751 -80.37 22.08 -34.20
N VAL A 752 -79.44 22.38 -35.11
CA VAL A 752 -79.69 22.33 -36.56
C VAL A 752 -80.08 20.91 -37.01
N LYS A 753 -79.35 19.87 -36.57
CA LYS A 753 -79.70 18.48 -36.88
C LYS A 753 -81.10 18.11 -36.37
N LYS A 754 -81.45 18.54 -35.16
CA LYS A 754 -82.78 18.30 -34.57
C LYS A 754 -83.88 18.99 -35.37
N GLN A 755 -83.66 20.22 -35.83
CA GLN A 755 -84.59 20.92 -36.72
C GLN A 755 -84.72 20.25 -38.09
N GLU A 756 -83.63 19.71 -38.65
CA GLU A 756 -83.66 18.94 -39.90
C GLU A 756 -84.40 17.60 -39.76
N GLU A 757 -84.20 16.89 -38.64
CA GLU A 757 -84.92 15.66 -38.32
C GLU A 757 -86.42 15.91 -38.12
N GLU A 758 -86.80 16.98 -37.43
CA GLU A 758 -88.20 17.39 -37.32
C GLU A 758 -88.81 17.71 -38.70
N LYS A 759 -88.08 18.42 -39.58
CA LYS A 759 -88.50 18.65 -40.97
C LYS A 759 -88.64 17.33 -41.75
N ARG A 760 -87.71 16.38 -41.58
CA ARG A 760 -87.79 15.04 -42.20
C ARG A 760 -88.96 14.22 -41.69
N MET A 761 -89.24 14.27 -40.39
CA MET A 761 -90.37 13.60 -39.76
C MET A 761 -91.69 14.18 -40.25
N ARG A 762 -91.81 15.51 -40.36
CA ARG A 762 -92.97 16.18 -40.97
C ARG A 762 -93.15 15.77 -42.44
N LYS A 763 -92.08 15.66 -43.22
CA LYS A 763 -92.14 15.13 -44.60
C LYS A 763 -92.59 13.67 -44.64
N LYS A 764 -92.05 12.80 -43.79
CA LYS A 764 -92.46 11.38 -43.69
C LYS A 764 -93.93 11.22 -43.26
N LEU A 765 -94.41 12.05 -42.34
CA LEU A 765 -95.81 12.07 -41.92
C LEU A 765 -96.72 12.51 -43.08
N GLY A 766 -96.31 13.53 -43.84
CA GLY A 766 -97.01 13.95 -45.07
C GLY A 766 -97.04 12.88 -46.16
N TYR A 767 -95.97 12.08 -46.32
CA TYR A 767 -95.94 10.94 -47.23
C TYR A 767 -96.80 9.76 -46.76
N LYS A 768 -96.83 9.45 -45.45
CA LYS A 768 -97.73 8.44 -44.88
C LYS A 768 -99.19 8.82 -45.03
N LEU A 769 -99.53 10.09 -44.80
CA LEU A 769 -100.88 10.61 -45.04
C LEU A 769 -101.27 10.50 -46.52
N LYS A 770 -100.39 10.84 -47.47
CA LYS A 770 -100.66 10.67 -48.91
C LYS A 770 -100.84 9.20 -49.35
N ASN A 771 -100.19 8.25 -48.68
CA ASN A 771 -100.32 6.83 -48.99
C ASN A 771 -101.53 6.16 -48.31
N LEU A 772 -102.08 6.74 -47.23
CA LEU A 772 -103.32 6.31 -46.60
C LEU A 772 -104.58 6.68 -47.42
N PHE A 773 -104.47 7.60 -48.38
CA PHE A 773 -105.56 8.01 -49.27
C PHE A 773 -105.40 7.49 -50.72
N ARG A 774 -104.68 6.38 -50.93
CA ARG A 774 -104.45 5.81 -52.28
C ARG A 774 -104.97 4.38 -52.48
N HIS A 775 -105.70 3.84 -51.52
CA HIS A 775 -106.55 2.66 -51.69
C HIS A 775 -107.89 2.99 -51.05
N ASP A 776 -108.76 3.63 -51.81
CA ASP A 776 -110.21 3.45 -51.84
C ASP A 776 -110.75 4.27 -53.02
N ASP A 777 -111.70 3.65 -53.73
CA ASP A 777 -112.57 4.27 -54.73
C ASP A 777 -113.37 5.46 -54.16
#